data_AF-A0AA39JUA9-F1
#
_entry.id   AF-A0AA39JUA9-F1
#
_cell.length_a   1.000
_cell.length_b   1.000
_cell.length_c   1.000
_cell.angle_alpha   90.00
_cell.angle_beta   90.00
_cell.angle_gamma   90.00
#
_symmetry.space_group_name_H-M   'P 1'
#
loop_
_entity.id
_entity.type
_entity.pdbx_description
1 polymer ?
#
loop_
_entity_poly.entity_id
_entity_poly.type
_entity_poly.pdbx_seq_one_letter_code
_entity_poly.pdbx_strand_id
1 'polypeptide(L)'
;MDMFNMFKAFLYEKVGLVARFVNQIYGKIITFVYGSEAGGNRYAVGSAGQEAIEVHSRSDSDPPILNEQTDVSQEPTSSIHSAADRRVDGSDRVLQMHTILSVPVADVAETTINLDSFATPCHFRLVDCAALIDLNELKIIEYPEISFDIPTAIHSSPPSFAAISYPWRDLQLPPGTSTPSFSINGATHADPISIDVLRTACIAARKLSSCAYLWLDRLCILQTSKRDKNWQIQRMYRIYSACDICLVLPGGLVRLAGLAEPTSWADRAWTLQEAVAPGKGKVKCLFKYTHASFQDFLDDECPEGAQYGFNLRGLSEVVEIVIEVGHSAVCDMSSLCFNLWSGIGQFEFDKPDIWEQRDKFPVRIIDPAATELLDLPLEMERGKRSPFSLWTSMYTRTSSRPVDMIFSLMDLIGPGINLDVSQFEPNDRVKATIKLIQELMRFQGGVAYWLYIAPWIKPSREISTLPEMPETSVSGRAYIQTGKGKVLALDAISADSEWNTWGMPSPAPVGKMTDSGYFVFFAKAVLVQAQEHSGGAARERENMMKAYDNHETWAIVVGRIRNWNRDPNTWKIEPRSNEEPTPEGVPVYELTMMLVEKHRFGLYHRVGMEREIDERVTVDWDWKYREFNVGGPGRGERVRFGAFAEGPKYL
;
A
#
# COMPACT_ATOMS: atom_id res chain seq x y z
N MET A 1 -9.67 -47.60 10.51
CA MET A 1 -9.15 -47.48 9.14
C MET A 1 -9.98 -46.48 8.36
N ASP A 2 -9.67 -45.19 8.27
CA ASP A 2 -9.26 -44.25 9.32
C ASP A 2 -9.78 -42.88 8.89
N MET A 3 -10.74 -42.34 9.63
CA MET A 3 -11.28 -40.97 9.49
C MET A 3 -10.15 -39.91 9.61
N PHE A 4 -9.06 -40.29 10.28
CA PHE A 4 -7.83 -39.52 10.42
C PHE A 4 -7.01 -39.40 9.12
N ASN A 5 -7.06 -40.41 8.23
CA ASN A 5 -6.40 -40.36 6.92
C ASN A 5 -7.23 -39.57 5.89
N MET A 6 -8.56 -39.57 6.03
CA MET A 6 -9.47 -38.77 5.19
C MET A 6 -9.38 -37.28 5.53
N PHE A 7 -9.23 -36.94 6.82
CA PHE A 7 -8.95 -35.57 7.27
C PHE A 7 -7.55 -35.08 6.85
N LYS A 8 -6.53 -35.96 6.88
CA LYS A 8 -5.19 -35.63 6.38
C LYS A 8 -5.16 -35.39 4.87
N ALA A 9 -5.92 -36.18 4.09
CA ALA A 9 -6.05 -35.99 2.65
C ALA A 9 -6.73 -34.66 2.30
N PHE A 10 -7.81 -34.30 3.00
CA PHE A 10 -8.51 -33.02 2.82
C PHE A 10 -7.65 -31.80 3.23
N LEU A 11 -6.85 -31.92 4.29
CA LEU A 11 -5.92 -30.87 4.72
C LEU A 11 -4.75 -30.68 3.73
N TYR A 12 -4.19 -31.77 3.20
CA TYR A 12 -3.14 -31.71 2.16
C TYR A 12 -3.67 -31.18 0.81
N GLU A 13 -4.96 -31.40 0.52
CA GLU A 13 -5.62 -30.93 -0.68
C GLU A 13 -5.81 -29.41 -0.68
N LYS A 14 -6.20 -28.81 0.47
CA LYS A 14 -6.42 -27.35 0.59
C LYS A 14 -5.14 -26.55 0.90
N VAL A 15 -4.27 -27.03 1.78
CA VAL A 15 -2.96 -26.40 2.06
C VAL A 15 -2.04 -26.51 0.85
N GLY A 16 -2.10 -27.65 0.15
CA GLY A 16 -1.44 -27.83 -1.12
C GLY A 16 -1.99 -26.91 -2.21
N LEU A 17 -3.28 -26.57 -2.21
CA LEU A 17 -3.87 -25.65 -3.18
C LEU A 17 -3.35 -24.22 -2.99
N VAL A 18 -3.26 -23.73 -1.75
CA VAL A 18 -2.78 -22.37 -1.42
C VAL A 18 -1.27 -22.24 -1.65
N ALA A 19 -0.46 -23.23 -1.25
CA ALA A 19 0.98 -23.24 -1.56
C ALA A 19 1.26 -23.41 -3.07
N ARG A 20 0.41 -24.15 -3.79
CA ARG A 20 0.44 -24.24 -5.27
C ARG A 20 -0.03 -22.94 -5.92
N PHE A 21 -0.96 -22.21 -5.31
CA PHE A 21 -1.45 -20.91 -5.75
C PHE A 21 -0.37 -19.84 -5.69
N VAL A 22 0.39 -19.81 -4.59
CA VAL A 22 1.58 -18.97 -4.42
C VAL A 22 2.61 -19.30 -5.51
N ASN A 23 2.99 -20.58 -5.68
CA ASN A 23 3.95 -20.98 -6.73
C ASN A 23 3.45 -20.74 -8.17
N GLN A 24 2.13 -20.78 -8.42
CA GLN A 24 1.54 -20.55 -9.74
C GLN A 24 1.48 -19.05 -10.10
N ILE A 25 1.28 -18.18 -9.11
CA ILE A 25 1.42 -16.72 -9.26
C ILE A 25 2.89 -16.36 -9.51
N TYR A 26 3.82 -16.89 -8.70
CA TYR A 26 5.26 -16.65 -8.89
C TYR A 26 5.77 -17.21 -10.23
N GLY A 27 5.33 -18.40 -10.64
CA GLY A 27 5.73 -19.03 -11.91
C GLY A 27 5.17 -18.35 -13.16
N LYS A 28 3.90 -17.93 -13.17
CA LYS A 28 3.28 -17.30 -14.35
C LYS A 28 3.65 -15.83 -14.52
N ILE A 29 3.91 -15.11 -13.42
CA ILE A 29 4.44 -13.73 -13.50
C ILE A 29 5.85 -13.73 -14.12
N ILE A 30 6.69 -14.72 -13.82
CA ILE A 30 8.02 -14.85 -14.43
C ILE A 30 7.93 -15.12 -15.94
N THR A 31 7.01 -15.98 -16.39
CA THR A 31 6.81 -16.24 -17.83
C THR A 31 6.20 -15.05 -18.57
N PHE A 32 5.37 -14.25 -17.91
CA PHE A 32 4.75 -13.04 -18.49
C PHE A 32 5.74 -11.88 -18.65
N VAL A 33 6.76 -11.79 -17.79
CA VAL A 33 7.81 -10.76 -17.88
C VAL A 33 8.90 -11.10 -18.89
N TYR A 34 9.15 -12.38 -19.20
CA TYR A 34 10.28 -12.82 -20.06
C TYR A 34 9.88 -13.49 -21.39
N GLY A 35 8.66 -13.26 -21.85
CA GLY A 35 8.14 -13.86 -23.09
C GLY A 35 8.53 -13.15 -24.40
N SER A 36 9.80 -12.79 -24.62
CA SER A 36 10.31 -12.57 -25.98
C SER A 36 11.84 -12.65 -26.03
N GLU A 37 12.33 -13.47 -26.96
CA GLU A 37 13.73 -13.66 -27.39
C GLU A 37 14.53 -14.76 -26.68
N ALA A 38 14.32 -16.01 -27.13
CA ALA A 38 15.36 -17.04 -27.12
C ALA A 38 15.75 -17.36 -28.58
N GLY A 39 16.57 -16.48 -29.17
CA GLY A 39 17.42 -16.78 -30.34
C GLY A 39 18.87 -16.72 -29.87
N GLY A 40 19.54 -17.87 -29.83
CA GLY A 40 20.75 -18.07 -29.03
C GLY A 40 22.00 -17.33 -29.48
N ASN A 41 22.94 -17.16 -28.54
CA ASN A 41 24.35 -17.38 -28.80
C ASN A 41 25.16 -17.65 -27.52
N ARG A 42 26.06 -18.63 -27.61
CA ARG A 42 27.03 -19.06 -26.59
C ARG A 42 28.19 -18.08 -26.54
N TYR A 43 28.80 -17.83 -25.37
CA TYR A 43 30.26 -17.64 -25.10
C TYR A 43 30.41 -17.44 -23.57
N ALA A 44 30.94 -18.40 -22.82
CA ALA A 44 32.36 -18.72 -22.55
C ALA A 44 32.88 -18.08 -21.24
N VAL A 45 33.34 -18.97 -20.37
CA VAL A 45 33.89 -18.79 -19.02
C VAL A 45 35.25 -18.12 -19.05
N GLY A 46 35.58 -17.31 -18.03
CA GLY A 46 36.93 -16.81 -17.78
C GLY A 46 37.13 -16.39 -16.33
N SER A 47 37.79 -17.25 -15.56
CA SER A 47 38.30 -17.06 -14.20
C SER A 47 39.65 -16.33 -14.17
N ALA A 48 39.94 -15.66 -13.05
CA ALA A 48 41.25 -15.28 -12.45
C ALA A 48 41.21 -13.81 -12.01
N GLY A 49 41.77 -13.38 -10.88
CA GLY A 49 42.62 -14.00 -9.89
C GLY A 49 42.92 -12.94 -8.81
N GLN A 50 43.08 -13.38 -7.57
CA GLN A 50 43.60 -12.57 -6.46
C GLN A 50 45.06 -12.20 -6.71
N GLU A 51 45.47 -11.01 -6.30
CA GLU A 51 46.82 -10.80 -5.79
C GLU A 51 46.81 -9.68 -4.73
N ALA A 52 47.37 -10.01 -3.57
CA ALA A 52 47.63 -9.13 -2.44
C ALA A 52 49.12 -8.77 -2.46
N ILE A 53 49.50 -7.53 -2.14
CA ILE A 53 50.87 -7.18 -1.73
C ILE A 53 50.85 -6.13 -0.60
N GLU A 54 51.75 -6.39 0.34
CA GLU A 54 51.99 -5.81 1.65
C GLU A 54 52.54 -4.37 1.68
N VAL A 55 52.09 -3.64 2.71
CA VAL A 55 52.85 -2.90 3.76
C VAL A 55 54.27 -2.43 3.43
N HIS A 56 54.48 -1.11 3.57
CA HIS A 56 55.72 -0.59 4.16
C HIS A 56 55.50 0.59 5.10
N SER A 57 56.15 0.47 6.26
CA SER A 57 56.20 1.37 7.40
C SER A 57 57.19 2.52 7.20
N ARG A 58 56.99 3.63 7.91
CA ARG A 58 58.08 4.43 8.50
C ARG A 58 57.57 5.35 9.61
N SER A 59 58.32 5.32 10.70
CA SER A 59 58.21 6.11 11.91
C SER A 59 58.83 7.51 11.74
N ASP A 60 58.44 8.49 12.57
CA ASP A 60 59.33 9.09 13.58
C ASP A 60 58.72 10.36 14.26
N SER A 61 58.72 10.30 15.60
CA SER A 61 59.06 11.32 16.63
C SER A 61 58.28 12.64 16.87
N ASP A 62 57.91 12.78 18.15
CA ASP A 62 57.32 13.90 18.95
C ASP A 62 58.24 15.15 19.19
N PRO A 63 58.01 16.06 20.19
CA PRO A 63 57.02 17.16 20.41
C PRO A 63 57.81 18.49 20.73
N PRO A 64 57.51 19.44 21.67
CA PRO A 64 56.29 19.87 22.43
C PRO A 64 56.06 21.42 22.44
N ILE A 65 55.08 21.94 23.20
CA ILE A 65 55.21 23.00 24.25
C ILE A 65 53.83 23.60 24.67
N LEU A 66 53.70 23.77 25.98
CA LEU A 66 52.61 24.36 26.78
C LEU A 66 52.29 25.84 26.47
N ASN A 67 51.06 26.26 26.78
CA ASN A 67 50.85 27.40 27.67
C ASN A 67 49.50 27.40 28.39
N GLU A 68 49.55 27.84 29.65
CA GLU A 68 48.51 27.84 30.68
C GLU A 68 47.54 29.04 30.60
N GLN A 69 46.32 28.79 31.07
CA GLN A 69 45.41 29.63 31.89
C GLN A 69 44.93 31.01 31.40
N THR A 70 43.60 31.21 31.43
CA THR A 70 42.93 31.99 32.50
C THR A 70 41.41 31.93 32.39
N ASP A 71 40.76 31.95 33.55
CA ASP A 71 39.36 31.72 33.87
C ASP A 71 38.63 33.07 34.05
N VAL A 72 37.47 33.27 33.42
CA VAL A 72 36.47 34.31 33.81
C VAL A 72 35.06 33.83 33.47
N SER A 73 34.22 33.83 34.50
CA SER A 73 32.80 33.46 34.55
C SER A 73 31.85 34.58 34.09
N GLN A 74 30.83 34.26 33.27
CA GLN A 74 29.59 35.05 33.12
C GLN A 74 28.37 34.16 32.79
N GLU A 75 27.22 34.56 33.36
CA GLU A 75 25.90 33.91 33.47
C GLU A 75 25.16 33.59 32.14
N PRO A 76 24.16 32.68 32.15
CA PRO A 76 23.62 32.08 30.93
C PRO A 76 22.57 32.98 30.25
N THR A 77 22.84 33.35 29.00
CA THR A 77 21.83 33.84 28.06
C THR A 77 21.67 32.81 26.95
N SER A 78 20.46 32.28 26.79
CA SER A 78 20.10 31.30 25.76
C SER A 78 20.30 31.90 24.37
N SER A 79 21.45 31.60 23.77
CA SER A 79 21.84 32.03 22.44
C SER A 79 21.84 30.81 21.52
N ILE A 80 20.83 30.76 20.65
CA ILE A 80 20.67 29.74 19.61
C ILE A 80 21.72 30.01 18.54
N HIS A 81 22.72 29.15 18.41
CA HIS A 81 23.77 29.27 17.41
C HIS A 81 23.41 28.51 16.14
N SER A 82 23.23 29.25 15.02
CA SER A 82 23.34 28.68 13.68
C SER A 82 24.82 28.41 13.40
N ALA A 83 25.21 27.14 13.33
CA ALA A 83 26.57 26.74 12.97
C ALA A 83 26.54 25.84 11.72
N ALA A 84 27.34 26.22 10.72
CA ALA A 84 27.65 25.37 9.57
C ALA A 84 28.77 24.42 9.99
N ASP A 85 28.42 23.16 10.25
CA ASP A 85 29.39 22.15 10.70
C ASP A 85 29.90 21.35 9.48
N ARG A 86 31.21 21.08 9.42
CA ARG A 86 31.86 20.35 8.30
C ARG A 86 32.46 19.06 8.84
N ARG A 87 31.94 17.89 8.46
CA ARG A 87 32.60 16.60 8.68
C ARG A 87 33.19 16.06 7.38
N VAL A 88 34.41 15.55 7.47
CA VAL A 88 35.17 14.93 6.37
C VAL A 88 35.06 13.43 6.54
N ASP A 89 34.45 12.75 5.58
CA ASP A 89 34.63 11.31 5.38
C ASP A 89 35.04 11.08 3.92
N GLY A 90 35.88 10.08 3.69
CA GLY A 90 36.85 9.96 2.60
C GLY A 90 36.31 9.68 1.19
N SER A 91 35.25 10.34 0.73
CA SER A 91 34.91 10.40 -0.70
C SER A 91 34.52 11.82 -1.12
N ASP A 92 35.03 12.24 -2.28
CA ASP A 92 35.08 13.62 -2.77
C ASP A 92 33.70 14.32 -2.89
N ARG A 93 33.32 15.04 -1.83
CA ARG A 93 32.60 16.35 -1.73
C ARG A 93 31.56 16.34 -0.59
N VAL A 94 31.67 17.33 0.31
CA VAL A 94 30.81 17.51 1.49
C VAL A 94 29.48 18.14 1.07
N LEU A 95 28.36 17.43 1.27
CA LEU A 95 27.02 18.00 1.12
C LEU A 95 26.86 19.22 2.02
N GLN A 96 26.35 20.32 1.48
CA GLN A 96 26.04 21.49 2.32
C GLN A 96 24.91 21.12 3.29
N MET A 97 25.19 21.26 4.59
CA MET A 97 24.21 21.01 5.65
C MET A 97 24.10 22.19 6.62
N HIS A 98 22.89 22.45 7.09
CA HIS A 98 22.58 23.55 8.00
C HIS A 98 21.80 23.02 9.21
N THR A 99 22.33 23.27 10.42
CA THR A 99 21.54 23.01 11.63
C THR A 99 20.48 24.10 11.76
N ILE A 100 19.21 23.70 11.67
CA ILE A 100 18.06 24.61 11.78
C ILE A 100 17.42 24.58 13.17
N LEU A 101 17.67 23.52 13.94
CA LEU A 101 17.22 23.39 15.32
C LEU A 101 18.29 22.61 16.08
N SER A 102 18.66 23.07 17.28
CA SER A 102 19.43 22.32 18.26
C SER A 102 18.97 22.81 19.63
N VAL A 103 18.23 21.97 20.35
CA VAL A 103 17.63 22.31 21.64
C VAL A 103 17.75 21.12 22.59
N PRO A 104 18.12 21.31 23.86
CA PRO A 104 18.08 20.24 24.86
C PRO A 104 16.70 19.61 24.96
N VAL A 105 16.64 18.29 25.10
CA VAL A 105 15.37 17.54 25.18
C VAL A 105 14.50 17.98 26.36
N ALA A 106 15.12 18.41 27.46
CA ALA A 106 14.42 18.94 28.63
C ALA A 106 13.65 20.24 28.32
N ASP A 107 14.16 21.05 27.39
CA ASP A 107 13.60 22.36 27.06
C ASP A 107 12.49 22.26 26.00
N VAL A 108 12.40 21.13 25.28
CA VAL A 108 11.31 20.89 24.31
C VAL A 108 10.11 20.19 24.94
N ALA A 109 10.27 19.53 26.10
CA ALA A 109 9.17 18.85 26.77
C ALA A 109 8.01 19.82 27.07
N GLU A 110 6.79 19.39 26.74
CA GLU A 110 5.54 20.15 26.91
C GLU A 110 5.47 21.45 26.08
N THR A 111 6.36 21.63 25.10
CA THR A 111 6.37 22.81 24.23
C THR A 111 5.74 22.54 22.85
N THR A 112 5.56 23.61 22.09
CA THR A 112 5.27 23.54 20.65
C THR A 112 6.46 24.11 19.87
N ILE A 113 7.14 23.26 19.12
CA ILE A 113 8.29 23.66 18.29
C ILE A 113 7.77 24.39 17.04
N ASN A 114 8.37 25.54 16.74
CA ASN A 114 8.12 26.30 15.53
C ASN A 114 9.39 26.36 14.67
N LEU A 115 9.32 25.86 13.44
CA LEU A 115 10.45 25.81 12.50
C LEU A 115 10.45 26.96 11.48
N ASP A 116 9.39 27.79 11.44
CA ASP A 116 9.14 28.75 10.36
C ASP A 116 10.28 29.76 10.16
N SER A 117 10.86 30.23 11.27
CA SER A 117 11.95 31.22 11.24
C SER A 117 13.33 30.61 11.00
N PHE A 118 13.44 29.28 11.03
CA PHE A 118 14.73 28.59 11.03
C PHE A 118 14.97 27.74 9.78
N ALA A 119 13.92 27.32 9.07
CA ALA A 119 14.03 26.42 7.94
C ALA A 119 13.57 27.06 6.61
N THR A 120 14.18 26.62 5.51
CA THR A 120 13.92 27.15 4.17
C THR A 120 12.94 26.25 3.39
N PRO A 121 11.73 26.71 3.02
CA PRO A 121 10.77 25.85 2.34
C PRO A 121 11.31 25.18 1.08
N CYS A 122 10.94 23.91 0.87
CA CYS A 122 11.34 23.02 -0.23
C CYS A 122 12.75 22.45 -0.12
N HIS A 123 13.27 22.29 1.10
CA HIS A 123 14.53 21.58 1.37
C HIS A 123 14.28 20.25 2.08
N PHE A 124 15.18 19.29 1.86
CA PHE A 124 15.18 18.02 2.59
C PHE A 124 15.76 18.22 4.00
N ARG A 125 15.17 17.56 4.99
CA ARG A 125 15.53 17.71 6.40
C ARG A 125 15.54 16.37 7.11
N LEU A 126 16.37 16.28 8.14
CA LEU A 126 16.58 15.05 8.91
C LEU A 126 16.85 15.37 10.38
N VAL A 127 16.40 14.47 11.26
CA VAL A 127 16.70 14.50 12.70
C VAL A 127 18.00 13.74 12.95
N ASP A 128 18.90 14.31 13.73
CA ASP A 128 20.19 13.68 14.10
C ASP A 128 20.00 12.67 15.24
N CYS A 129 20.21 11.37 14.94
CA CYS A 129 20.04 10.30 15.92
C CYS A 129 21.06 10.39 17.06
N ALA A 130 22.31 10.75 16.76
CA ALA A 130 23.37 10.79 17.76
C ALA A 130 23.15 11.95 18.74
N ALA A 131 22.71 13.11 18.24
CA ALA A 131 22.35 14.23 19.10
C ALA A 131 21.26 13.84 20.12
N LEU A 132 20.23 13.11 19.69
CA LEU A 132 19.14 12.72 20.59
C LEU A 132 19.55 11.64 21.60
N ILE A 133 20.31 10.63 21.16
CA ILE A 133 20.67 9.48 22.01
C ILE A 133 21.80 9.85 22.97
N ASP A 134 22.85 10.48 22.44
CA ASP A 134 24.15 10.63 23.10
C ASP A 134 24.28 12.02 23.77
N LEU A 135 23.69 13.07 23.18
CA LEU A 135 23.76 14.44 23.71
C LEU A 135 22.47 14.90 24.41
N ASN A 136 21.39 14.11 24.31
CA ASN A 136 20.06 14.48 24.80
C ASN A 136 19.57 15.82 24.22
N GLU A 137 19.82 16.04 22.93
CA GLU A 137 19.41 17.22 22.17
C GLU A 137 18.55 16.84 20.96
N LEU A 138 17.46 17.56 20.76
CA LEU A 138 16.72 17.50 19.51
C LEU A 138 17.40 18.41 18.48
N LYS A 139 18.10 17.78 17.52
CA LYS A 139 18.80 18.47 16.44
C LYS A 139 18.20 18.12 15.08
N ILE A 140 17.88 19.14 14.29
CA ILE A 140 17.36 19.00 12.92
C ILE A 140 18.31 19.68 11.94
N ILE A 141 18.66 18.95 10.89
CA ILE A 141 19.59 19.35 9.86
C ILE A 141 18.84 19.48 8.53
N GLU A 142 19.09 20.58 7.82
CA GLU A 142 18.58 20.87 6.49
C GLU A 142 19.67 20.68 5.44
N TYR A 143 19.29 20.11 4.29
CA TYR A 143 20.15 19.80 3.15
C TYR A 143 19.62 20.49 1.89
N PRO A 144 20.13 21.69 1.54
CA PRO A 144 19.65 22.47 0.38
C PRO A 144 19.89 21.80 -0.98
N GLU A 145 20.93 20.97 -1.09
CA GLU A 145 21.37 20.39 -2.35
C GLU A 145 20.66 19.07 -2.70
N ILE A 146 19.91 18.48 -1.75
CA ILE A 146 19.20 17.23 -1.98
C ILE A 146 17.85 17.52 -2.62
N SER A 147 17.70 17.08 -3.86
CA SER A 147 16.41 16.99 -4.55
C SER A 147 16.16 15.57 -5.05
N PHE A 148 14.89 15.16 -4.98
CA PHE A 148 14.40 13.87 -5.46
C PHE A 148 13.75 13.96 -6.85
N ASP A 149 13.92 15.06 -7.60
CA ASP A 149 13.22 15.26 -8.88
C ASP A 149 13.86 14.59 -10.10
N ILE A 150 15.15 14.28 -10.01
CA ILE A 150 15.94 13.71 -11.09
C ILE A 150 16.52 12.40 -10.57
N PRO A 151 16.54 11.30 -11.36
CA PRO A 151 17.28 10.09 -10.98
C PRO A 151 18.67 10.54 -10.58
N THR A 152 19.02 10.35 -9.31
CA THR A 152 20.20 10.96 -8.69
C THR A 152 21.41 10.68 -9.57
N ALA A 153 21.82 11.69 -10.36
CA ALA A 153 23.17 11.75 -10.85
C ALA A 153 24.06 11.64 -9.60
N ILE A 154 25.22 11.02 -9.75
CA ILE A 154 26.18 10.56 -8.72
C ILE A 154 26.59 11.64 -7.68
N HIS A 155 26.05 12.86 -7.76
CA HIS A 155 26.49 14.07 -7.07
C HIS A 155 25.54 14.63 -5.99
N SER A 156 24.42 13.96 -5.65
CA SER A 156 23.50 14.46 -4.60
C SER A 156 22.63 13.36 -3.98
N SER A 157 23.23 12.21 -3.62
CA SER A 157 22.54 11.18 -2.84
C SER A 157 22.30 11.66 -1.40
N PRO A 158 21.14 11.37 -0.79
CA PRO A 158 20.92 11.71 0.60
C PRO A 158 21.87 10.95 1.53
N PRO A 159 22.23 11.52 2.70
CA PRO A 159 22.94 10.76 3.73
C PRO A 159 22.08 9.60 4.23
N SER A 160 22.71 8.56 4.79
CA SER A 160 21.99 7.39 5.31
C SER A 160 20.93 7.79 6.35
N PHE A 161 19.70 7.33 6.14
CA PHE A 161 18.57 7.68 7.00
C PHE A 161 17.51 6.59 7.06
N ALA A 162 16.83 6.53 8.21
CA ALA A 162 15.61 5.77 8.38
C ALA A 162 14.38 6.67 8.20
N ALA A 163 13.37 6.22 7.47
CA ALA A 163 12.08 6.89 7.39
C ALA A 163 11.13 6.35 8.47
N ILE A 164 10.26 7.20 9.02
CA ILE A 164 9.26 6.81 10.01
C ILE A 164 7.87 6.76 9.37
N SER A 165 7.14 5.66 9.59
CA SER A 165 5.76 5.45 9.14
C SER A 165 4.86 5.23 10.35
N TYR A 166 3.79 6.01 10.50
CA TYR A 166 2.97 6.01 11.71
C TYR A 166 1.64 6.73 11.47
N PRO A 167 0.57 6.44 12.25
CA PRO A 167 -0.63 7.26 12.26
C PRO A 167 -0.43 8.56 13.07
N TRP A 168 -0.95 9.67 12.55
CA TRP A 168 -0.87 10.96 13.25
C TRP A 168 -1.69 10.99 14.55
N ARG A 169 -2.71 10.12 14.65
CA ARG A 169 -3.51 9.91 15.85
C ARG A 169 -3.88 8.45 15.98
N ASP A 170 -3.64 7.84 17.13
CA ASP A 170 -4.00 6.43 17.39
C ASP A 170 -3.99 6.12 18.90
N LEU A 171 -3.08 5.24 19.35
CA LEU A 171 -3.04 4.76 20.72
C LEU A 171 -2.65 5.87 21.69
N GLN A 172 -3.52 6.15 22.65
CA GLN A 172 -3.27 7.10 23.71
C GLN A 172 -2.56 6.45 24.90
N LEU A 173 -1.94 7.28 25.74
CA LEU A 173 -1.43 6.85 27.05
C LEU A 173 -2.59 6.34 27.93
N PRO A 174 -2.35 5.31 28.77
CA PRO A 174 -3.30 4.91 29.80
C PRO A 174 -3.67 6.07 30.73
N PRO A 175 -4.90 6.12 31.26
CA PRO A 175 -5.31 7.16 32.20
C PRO A 175 -4.35 7.28 33.40
N GLY A 176 -3.96 8.49 33.74
CA GLY A 176 -3.04 8.77 34.86
C GLY A 176 -1.56 8.58 34.56
N THR A 177 -1.19 8.24 33.31
CA THR A 177 0.20 8.22 32.86
C THR A 177 0.51 9.46 32.02
N SER A 178 1.74 9.96 32.14
CA SER A 178 2.28 11.04 31.29
C SER A 178 3.69 10.66 30.86
N THR A 179 4.05 11.06 29.65
CA THR A 179 5.43 10.94 29.16
C THR A 179 5.85 12.28 28.58
N PRO A 180 7.13 12.67 28.74
CA PRO A 180 7.64 13.88 28.11
C PRO A 180 7.38 13.85 26.60
N SER A 181 6.69 14.87 26.11
CA SER A 181 6.28 14.95 24.71
C SER A 181 6.18 16.40 24.26
N PHE A 182 6.15 16.62 22.96
CA PHE A 182 6.05 17.96 22.38
C PHE A 182 5.17 17.97 21.13
N SER A 183 4.71 19.16 20.75
CA SER A 183 3.89 19.39 19.55
C SER A 183 4.65 20.19 18.50
N ILE A 184 4.16 20.16 17.26
CA ILE A 184 4.74 20.92 16.14
C ILE A 184 3.74 21.97 15.65
N ASN A 185 4.21 23.20 15.50
CA ASN A 185 3.42 24.29 14.93
C ASN A 185 2.94 23.92 13.51
N GLY A 186 1.65 24.10 13.22
CA GLY A 186 1.02 23.67 11.97
C GLY A 186 0.58 22.19 11.92
N ALA A 187 0.91 21.39 12.95
CA ALA A 187 0.47 19.99 13.11
C ALA A 187 -0.07 19.68 14.52
N THR A 188 -0.55 20.69 15.25
CA THR A 188 -1.10 20.56 16.62
C THR A 188 -2.40 19.77 16.72
N HIS A 189 -3.01 19.41 15.59
CA HIS A 189 -4.17 18.52 15.53
C HIS A 189 -3.80 17.03 15.56
N ALA A 190 -2.51 16.71 15.43
CA ALA A 190 -1.95 15.38 15.64
C ALA A 190 -1.62 15.16 17.12
N ASP A 191 -1.50 13.91 17.55
CA ASP A 191 -1.13 13.61 18.93
C ASP A 191 0.33 13.99 19.20
N PRO A 192 0.73 14.43 20.41
CA PRO A 192 2.11 14.82 20.71
C PRO A 192 3.15 13.75 20.36
N ILE A 193 4.37 14.18 20.06
CA ILE A 193 5.52 13.29 19.83
C ILE A 193 6.13 12.98 21.19
N SER A 194 6.09 11.72 21.61
CA SER A 194 6.81 11.25 22.80
C SER A 194 8.32 11.27 22.54
N ILE A 195 9.06 11.85 23.48
CA ILE A 195 10.52 11.89 23.47
C ILE A 195 11.08 10.47 23.52
N ASP A 196 10.49 9.59 24.34
CA ASP A 196 10.93 8.20 24.49
C ASP A 196 10.73 7.42 23.19
N VAL A 197 9.58 7.57 22.54
CA VAL A 197 9.31 6.92 21.25
C VAL A 197 10.29 7.39 20.17
N LEU A 198 10.57 8.69 20.11
CA LEU A 198 11.54 9.25 19.16
C LEU A 198 12.96 8.74 19.45
N ARG A 199 13.35 8.62 20.72
CA ARG A 199 14.63 8.04 21.16
C ARG A 199 14.74 6.56 20.76
N THR A 200 13.72 5.75 21.05
CA THR A 200 13.71 4.33 20.64
C THR A 200 13.78 4.18 19.12
N ALA A 201 13.10 5.04 18.35
CA ALA A 201 13.22 5.04 16.89
C ALA A 201 14.65 5.36 16.41
N CYS A 202 15.35 6.31 17.04
CA CYS A 202 16.75 6.60 16.75
C CYS A 202 17.66 5.40 17.07
N ILE A 203 17.42 4.73 18.21
CA ILE A 203 18.18 3.53 18.61
C ILE A 203 17.96 2.41 17.59
N ALA A 204 16.70 2.16 17.20
CA ALA A 204 16.37 1.17 16.18
C ALA A 204 17.04 1.47 14.84
N ALA A 205 17.00 2.73 14.37
CA ALA A 205 17.63 3.14 13.12
C ALA A 205 19.16 2.88 13.12
N ARG A 206 19.85 3.22 14.21
CA ARG A 206 21.28 2.94 14.36
C ARG A 206 21.56 1.44 14.45
N LYS A 207 20.76 0.69 15.21
CA LYS A 207 20.98 -0.75 15.46
C LYS A 207 20.74 -1.61 14.23
N LEU A 208 19.74 -1.27 13.42
CA LEU A 208 19.31 -2.12 12.29
C LEU A 208 20.03 -1.79 10.99
N SER A 209 20.41 -0.54 10.75
CA SER A 209 20.97 -0.11 9.47
C SER A 209 22.07 0.94 9.59
N SER A 210 22.58 1.19 10.80
CA SER A 210 23.61 2.23 11.07
C SER A 210 23.22 3.63 10.58
N CYS A 211 21.91 3.91 10.46
CA CYS A 211 21.44 5.20 9.98
C CYS A 211 21.80 6.30 10.98
N ALA A 212 22.45 7.35 10.48
CA ALA A 212 22.79 8.52 11.28
C ALA A 212 21.57 9.42 11.55
N TYR A 213 20.53 9.27 10.74
CA TYR A 213 19.42 10.22 10.67
C TYR A 213 18.04 9.57 10.62
N LEU A 214 17.02 10.31 11.07
CA LEU A 214 15.62 9.99 10.84
C LEU A 214 14.95 11.01 9.90
N TRP A 215 14.11 10.53 9.00
CA TRP A 215 13.09 11.34 8.34
C TRP A 215 11.73 11.08 9.00
N LEU A 216 11.17 12.11 9.61
CA LEU A 216 9.86 12.10 10.23
C LEU A 216 9.05 13.28 9.69
N ASP A 217 7.96 13.01 8.97
CA ASP A 217 7.16 14.04 8.29
C ASP A 217 6.83 15.26 9.16
N ARG A 218 6.46 15.08 10.43
CA ARG A 218 6.15 16.17 11.36
C ARG A 218 7.33 17.05 11.73
N LEU A 219 8.57 16.54 11.66
CA LEU A 219 9.80 17.30 11.94
C LEU A 219 10.52 17.76 10.69
N CYS A 220 10.38 17.03 9.58
CA CYS A 220 11.16 17.24 8.37
C CYS A 220 10.41 18.06 7.30
N ILE A 221 9.09 18.20 7.43
CA ILE A 221 8.24 19.04 6.58
C ILE A 221 7.85 20.30 7.35
N LEU A 222 7.93 21.46 6.72
CA LEU A 222 7.41 22.70 7.29
C LEU A 222 5.87 22.69 7.29
N GLN A 223 5.29 22.32 8.43
CA GLN A 223 3.86 22.06 8.58
C GLN A 223 2.96 23.30 8.43
N THR A 224 3.52 24.51 8.43
CA THR A 224 2.82 25.77 8.19
C THR A 224 2.87 26.21 6.72
N SER A 225 3.78 25.65 5.93
CA SER A 225 4.05 26.07 4.56
C SER A 225 3.34 25.19 3.54
N LYS A 226 2.31 25.73 2.86
CA LYS A 226 1.65 25.04 1.73
C LYS A 226 2.64 24.68 0.62
N ARG A 227 3.64 25.55 0.38
CA ARG A 227 4.69 25.33 -0.62
C ARG A 227 5.57 24.13 -0.28
N ASP A 228 6.03 24.04 0.97
CA ASP A 228 6.87 22.93 1.44
C ASP A 228 6.08 21.61 1.43
N LYS A 229 4.83 21.61 1.94
CA LYS A 229 3.95 20.43 1.88
C LYS A 229 3.75 19.91 0.46
N ASN A 230 3.40 20.80 -0.47
CA ASN A 230 3.20 20.42 -1.86
C ASN A 230 4.48 19.86 -2.51
N TRP A 231 5.64 20.41 -2.15
CA TRP A 231 6.93 19.92 -2.61
C TRP A 231 7.25 18.53 -2.04
N GLN A 232 7.05 18.32 -0.74
CA GLN A 232 7.31 17.06 -0.05
C GLN A 232 6.36 15.96 -0.53
N ILE A 233 5.05 16.24 -0.65
CA ILE A 233 4.04 15.27 -1.11
C ILE A 233 4.40 14.70 -2.48
N GLN A 234 4.82 15.54 -3.44
CA GLN A 234 5.28 15.11 -4.78
C GLN A 234 6.56 14.26 -4.77
N ARG A 235 7.26 14.19 -3.63
CA ARG A 235 8.54 13.50 -3.47
C ARG A 235 8.49 12.39 -2.42
N MET A 236 7.37 12.21 -1.70
CA MET A 236 7.26 11.25 -0.60
C MET A 236 7.62 9.84 -1.05
N TYR A 237 7.11 9.36 -2.19
CA TYR A 237 7.50 8.06 -2.73
C TYR A 237 9.02 7.91 -2.85
N ARG A 238 9.69 8.93 -3.39
CA ARG A 238 11.13 8.93 -3.64
C ARG A 238 11.94 9.05 -2.36
N ILE A 239 11.45 9.80 -1.37
CA ILE A 239 12.03 9.86 -0.02
C ILE A 239 11.98 8.48 0.63
N TYR A 240 10.82 7.84 0.72
CA TYR A 240 10.71 6.48 1.27
C TYR A 240 11.47 5.45 0.43
N SER A 241 11.53 5.63 -0.88
CA SER A 241 12.32 4.79 -1.77
C SER A 241 13.83 4.91 -1.56
N ALA A 242 14.30 6.06 -1.07
CA ALA A 242 15.72 6.33 -0.87
C ALA A 242 16.21 5.97 0.54
N CYS A 243 15.30 5.68 1.49
CA CYS A 243 15.72 5.32 2.84
C CYS A 243 16.43 3.96 2.88
N ASP A 244 17.30 3.79 3.88
CA ASP A 244 17.95 2.51 4.13
C ASP A 244 16.98 1.53 4.78
N ILE A 245 16.13 2.06 5.67
CA ILE A 245 15.11 1.32 6.41
C ILE A 245 13.89 2.23 6.67
N CYS A 246 12.70 1.64 6.69
CA CYS A 246 11.47 2.29 7.13
C CYS A 246 11.00 1.63 8.42
N LEU A 247 10.91 2.42 9.50
CA LEU A 247 10.39 1.98 10.79
C LEU A 247 8.91 2.32 10.85
N VAL A 248 8.09 1.29 10.92
CA VAL A 248 6.65 1.38 11.14
C VAL A 248 6.38 1.40 12.65
N LEU A 249 5.70 2.43 13.14
CA LEU A 249 5.22 2.55 14.50
C LEU A 249 3.68 2.51 14.47
N PRO A 250 3.06 1.31 14.56
CA PRO A 250 1.64 1.16 14.25
C PRO A 250 0.72 1.97 15.15
N GLY A 251 1.09 2.14 16.43
CA GLY A 251 0.30 2.88 17.42
C GLY A 251 0.48 4.39 17.42
N GLY A 252 1.26 4.96 16.50
CA GLY A 252 1.57 6.39 16.47
C GLY A 252 2.80 6.77 17.30
N LEU A 253 2.91 8.05 17.65
CA LEU A 253 4.09 8.61 18.34
C LEU A 253 3.88 8.94 19.82
N VAL A 254 2.70 8.66 20.37
CA VAL A 254 2.41 8.85 21.80
C VAL A 254 3.07 7.76 22.65
N ARG A 255 3.02 6.52 22.16
CA ARG A 255 3.68 5.35 22.76
C ARG A 255 3.82 4.24 21.72
N LEU A 256 4.70 3.28 21.98
CA LEU A 256 4.75 2.05 21.19
C LEU A 256 3.51 1.17 21.45
N ALA A 257 2.94 0.61 20.38
CA ALA A 257 1.89 -0.40 20.45
C ALA A 257 2.47 -1.76 20.87
N GLY A 258 1.79 -2.51 21.72
CA GLY A 258 2.05 -3.93 21.92
C GLY A 258 1.47 -4.79 20.80
N LEU A 259 1.97 -6.02 20.64
CA LEU A 259 1.50 -6.95 19.61
C LEU A 259 0.01 -7.30 19.73
N ALA A 260 -0.55 -7.26 20.94
CA ALA A 260 -1.96 -7.53 21.22
C ALA A 260 -2.89 -6.32 21.01
N GLU A 261 -2.36 -5.13 20.72
CA GLU A 261 -3.16 -3.91 20.63
C GLU A 261 -3.52 -3.60 19.17
N PRO A 262 -4.81 -3.58 18.79
CA PRO A 262 -5.19 -3.20 17.43
C PRO A 262 -4.85 -1.75 17.14
N THR A 263 -4.36 -1.49 15.93
CA THR A 263 -3.97 -0.15 15.47
C THR A 263 -4.62 0.21 14.14
N SER A 264 -4.64 1.50 13.83
CA SER A 264 -5.22 2.07 12.61
C SER A 264 -4.18 2.34 11.51
N TRP A 265 -2.93 1.93 11.71
CA TRP A 265 -1.84 2.21 10.76
C TRP A 265 -2.17 1.76 9.34
N ALA A 266 -2.67 0.52 9.18
CA ALA A 266 -2.99 -0.03 7.87
C ALA A 266 -4.23 0.61 7.22
N ASP A 267 -5.03 1.37 7.97
CA ASP A 267 -6.21 2.05 7.43
C ASP A 267 -5.88 3.39 6.75
N ARG A 268 -4.66 3.92 6.93
CA ARG A 268 -4.26 5.21 6.33
C ARG A 268 -3.83 5.07 4.88
N ALA A 269 -4.18 6.05 4.05
CA ALA A 269 -3.85 6.03 2.63
C ALA A 269 -2.35 6.13 2.34
N TRP A 270 -1.62 6.93 3.14
CA TRP A 270 -0.18 7.11 2.97
C TRP A 270 0.62 5.86 3.36
N THR A 271 0.15 5.07 4.32
CA THR A 271 0.93 3.94 4.85
C THR A 271 1.14 2.81 3.84
N LEU A 272 0.32 2.72 2.79
CA LEU A 272 0.59 1.81 1.67
C LEU A 272 1.90 2.19 0.97
N GLN A 273 2.07 3.47 0.63
CA GLN A 273 3.30 3.97 0.02
C GLN A 273 4.48 3.80 0.96
N GLU A 274 4.30 4.10 2.25
CA GLU A 274 5.36 4.02 3.26
C GLU A 274 5.83 2.57 3.49
N ALA A 275 4.93 1.60 3.38
CA ALA A 275 5.25 0.18 3.47
C ALA A 275 5.88 -0.36 2.17
N VAL A 276 5.51 0.17 1.02
CA VAL A 276 5.84 -0.46 -0.27
C VAL A 276 7.01 0.25 -0.97
N ALA A 277 7.14 1.56 -0.86
CA ALA A 277 8.21 2.34 -1.50
C ALA A 277 9.62 1.93 -1.05
N PRO A 278 9.93 1.67 0.25
CA PRO A 278 11.27 1.27 0.68
C PRO A 278 11.78 0.03 -0.05
N GLY A 279 10.90 -0.92 -0.38
CA GLY A 279 11.26 -2.16 -1.06
C GLY A 279 11.42 -3.33 -0.09
N LYS A 280 11.52 -4.54 -0.67
CA LYS A 280 11.54 -5.80 0.07
C LYS A 280 12.65 -5.83 1.12
N GLY A 281 12.30 -6.26 2.34
CA GLY A 281 13.23 -6.42 3.47
C GLY A 281 13.67 -5.13 4.17
N LYS A 282 13.21 -3.96 3.71
CA LYS A 282 13.58 -2.65 4.30
C LYS A 282 12.55 -2.09 5.28
N VAL A 283 11.48 -2.81 5.58
CA VAL A 283 10.35 -2.30 6.38
C VAL A 283 10.26 -3.10 7.66
N LYS A 284 10.44 -2.42 8.80
CA LYS A 284 10.41 -3.05 10.12
C LYS A 284 9.31 -2.47 10.99
N CYS A 285 8.50 -3.33 11.59
CA CYS A 285 7.50 -2.93 12.58
C CYS A 285 8.17 -2.83 13.95
N LEU A 286 8.15 -1.66 14.57
CA LEU A 286 8.69 -1.36 15.89
C LEU A 286 7.55 -1.30 16.90
N PHE A 287 7.62 -2.16 17.92
CA PHE A 287 6.55 -2.35 18.89
C PHE A 287 7.07 -2.48 20.32
N LYS A 288 6.17 -2.27 21.29
CA LYS A 288 6.42 -2.48 22.71
C LYS A 288 6.57 -3.96 22.98
N TYR A 289 7.65 -4.34 23.65
CA TYR A 289 7.91 -5.73 23.97
C TYR A 289 8.64 -5.87 25.31
N THR A 290 7.94 -6.44 26.29
CA THR A 290 8.39 -6.55 27.69
C THR A 290 8.74 -7.99 28.09
N HIS A 291 8.31 -8.98 27.32
CA HIS A 291 8.45 -10.40 27.63
C HIS A 291 9.88 -10.89 27.34
N ALA A 292 10.34 -11.92 28.07
CA ALA A 292 11.67 -12.49 27.87
C ALA A 292 11.75 -13.33 26.59
N SER A 293 10.66 -14.02 26.24
CA SER A 293 10.51 -14.78 25.01
C SER A 293 9.13 -14.63 24.40
N PHE A 294 9.00 -14.94 23.11
CA PHE A 294 7.71 -14.85 22.42
C PHE A 294 6.72 -15.91 22.96
N GLN A 295 7.22 -17.03 23.48
CA GLN A 295 6.38 -18.01 24.15
C GLN A 295 5.78 -17.44 25.45
N ASP A 296 6.57 -16.72 26.26
CA ASP A 296 6.04 -16.08 27.48
C ASP A 296 4.94 -15.07 27.12
N PHE A 297 5.13 -14.30 26.04
CA PHE A 297 4.09 -13.41 25.52
C PHE A 297 2.80 -14.15 25.14
N LEU A 298 2.92 -15.30 24.46
CA LEU A 298 1.75 -16.10 24.07
C LEU A 298 1.03 -16.68 25.29
N ASP A 299 1.78 -17.14 26.29
CA ASP A 299 1.24 -17.72 27.51
C ASP A 299 0.48 -16.66 28.34
N ASP A 300 0.98 -15.42 28.38
CA ASP A 300 0.35 -14.31 29.10
C ASP A 300 -0.86 -13.71 28.36
N GLU A 301 -0.76 -13.47 27.04
CA GLU A 301 -1.84 -12.83 26.24
C GLU A 301 -2.90 -13.83 25.74
N CYS A 302 -2.59 -15.13 25.74
CA CYS A 302 -3.51 -16.18 25.32
C CYS A 302 -3.37 -17.43 26.21
N PRO A 303 -3.70 -17.33 27.51
CA PRO A 303 -3.59 -18.46 28.45
C PRO A 303 -4.45 -19.67 28.05
N GLU A 304 -5.51 -19.44 27.27
CA GLU A 304 -6.39 -20.45 26.69
C GLU A 304 -6.02 -20.82 25.24
N GLY A 305 -4.88 -20.38 24.70
CA GLY A 305 -4.56 -20.52 23.27
C GLY A 305 -4.53 -21.97 22.76
N ALA A 306 -4.20 -22.92 23.64
CA ALA A 306 -4.29 -24.34 23.37
C ALA A 306 -5.75 -24.87 23.31
N GLN A 307 -6.69 -24.26 24.03
CA GLN A 307 -8.11 -24.62 24.08
C GLN A 307 -8.81 -24.32 22.74
N TYR A 308 -8.39 -23.25 22.06
CA TYR A 308 -8.87 -22.90 20.72
C TYR A 308 -8.07 -23.61 19.62
N GLY A 309 -7.06 -24.41 19.98
CA GLY A 309 -6.23 -25.16 19.04
C GLY A 309 -5.40 -24.26 18.11
N PHE A 310 -5.02 -23.06 18.56
CA PHE A 310 -4.13 -22.20 17.79
C PHE A 310 -2.73 -22.84 17.77
N ASN A 311 -2.26 -23.26 16.60
CA ASN A 311 -0.86 -23.62 16.44
C ASN A 311 -0.06 -22.35 16.07
N LEU A 312 0.04 -21.40 17.01
CA LEU A 312 0.88 -20.21 16.85
C LEU A 312 2.37 -20.50 17.01
N ARG A 313 2.78 -21.77 17.13
CA ARG A 313 4.20 -22.14 17.11
C ARG A 313 4.87 -21.77 15.79
N GLY A 314 4.10 -21.57 14.71
CA GLY A 314 4.60 -20.99 13.46
C GLY A 314 4.91 -19.49 13.52
N LEU A 315 4.39 -18.76 14.52
CA LEU A 315 4.71 -17.36 14.78
C LEU A 315 6.03 -17.18 15.56
N SER A 316 6.82 -18.25 15.77
CA SER A 316 7.94 -18.29 16.72
C SER A 316 9.08 -17.29 16.45
N GLU A 317 9.02 -16.52 15.37
CA GLU A 317 10.00 -15.50 14.97
C GLU A 317 9.35 -14.15 14.63
N VAL A 318 8.15 -13.85 15.19
CA VAL A 318 7.59 -12.49 15.07
C VAL A 318 8.51 -11.47 15.75
N VAL A 319 9.31 -11.84 16.75
CA VAL A 319 10.34 -10.95 17.30
C VAL A 319 11.67 -11.26 16.60
N GLU A 320 12.13 -10.34 15.75
CA GLU A 320 13.39 -10.48 15.02
C GLU A 320 14.56 -10.00 15.89
N ILE A 321 14.47 -8.75 16.37
CA ILE A 321 15.54 -8.11 17.15
C ILE A 321 14.91 -7.35 18.33
N VAL A 322 15.37 -7.63 19.55
CA VAL A 322 15.08 -6.80 20.72
C VAL A 322 15.89 -5.51 20.59
N ILE A 323 15.23 -4.35 20.56
CA ILE A 323 15.89 -3.04 20.46
C ILE A 323 16.38 -2.63 21.84
N GLU A 324 15.47 -2.59 22.81
CA GLU A 324 15.74 -2.32 24.22
C GLU A 324 15.08 -3.41 25.07
N VAL A 325 15.88 -4.10 25.89
CA VAL A 325 15.41 -5.22 26.72
C VAL A 325 14.31 -4.75 27.66
N GLY A 326 13.17 -5.44 27.65
CA GLY A 326 12.02 -5.12 28.48
C GLY A 326 11.25 -3.88 28.04
N HIS A 327 11.54 -3.30 26.87
CA HIS A 327 10.87 -2.10 26.38
C HIS A 327 10.38 -2.24 24.94
N SER A 328 11.24 -2.64 24.00
CA SER A 328 10.94 -2.56 22.57
C SER A 328 11.62 -3.65 21.75
N ALA A 329 10.95 -4.07 20.68
CA ALA A 329 11.48 -5.01 19.71
C ALA A 329 10.97 -4.68 18.30
N VAL A 330 11.58 -5.30 17.30
CA VAL A 330 11.21 -5.14 15.88
C VAL A 330 11.00 -6.47 15.18
N CYS A 331 10.29 -6.40 14.06
CA CYS A 331 10.13 -7.50 13.12
C CYS A 331 10.05 -7.04 11.67
N ASP A 332 10.35 -7.95 10.74
CA ASP A 332 10.11 -7.73 9.32
C ASP A 332 8.62 -7.61 9.01
N MET A 333 8.25 -6.54 8.30
CA MET A 333 6.84 -6.27 8.00
C MET A 333 6.23 -7.33 7.08
N SER A 334 6.98 -7.82 6.11
CA SER A 334 6.52 -8.87 5.18
C SER A 334 6.31 -10.17 5.94
N SER A 335 7.25 -10.54 6.82
CA SER A 335 7.08 -11.70 7.70
C SER A 335 5.90 -11.54 8.66
N LEU A 336 5.67 -10.35 9.24
CA LEU A 336 4.51 -10.08 10.09
C LEU A 336 3.20 -10.24 9.30
N CYS A 337 3.11 -9.64 8.11
CA CYS A 337 1.93 -9.73 7.26
C CYS A 337 1.64 -11.17 6.84
N PHE A 338 2.64 -11.89 6.35
CA PHE A 338 2.51 -13.29 5.97
C PHE A 338 1.99 -14.13 7.13
N ASN A 339 2.60 -14.00 8.31
CA ASN A 339 2.24 -14.76 9.50
C ASN A 339 0.81 -14.47 10.01
N LEU A 340 0.38 -13.21 9.97
CA LEU A 340 -0.99 -12.83 10.34
C LEU A 340 -1.99 -13.34 9.31
N TRP A 341 -1.73 -13.16 8.02
CA TRP A 341 -2.63 -13.64 6.97
C TRP A 341 -2.71 -15.17 6.93
N SER A 342 -1.57 -15.88 6.80
CA SER A 342 -1.55 -17.33 6.65
C SER A 342 -1.85 -18.07 7.95
N GLY A 343 -1.41 -17.52 9.10
CA GLY A 343 -1.58 -18.17 10.40
C GLY A 343 -2.94 -17.86 11.04
N ILE A 344 -3.35 -16.59 11.00
CA ILE A 344 -4.55 -16.12 11.69
C ILE A 344 -5.74 -16.02 10.72
N GLY A 345 -5.55 -15.45 9.53
CA GLY A 345 -6.61 -15.32 8.52
C GLY A 345 -7.22 -16.66 8.08
N GLN A 346 -6.43 -17.73 8.11
CA GLN A 346 -6.89 -19.07 7.72
C GLN A 346 -8.07 -19.59 8.59
N PHE A 347 -8.21 -19.11 9.84
CA PHE A 347 -9.34 -19.49 10.69
C PHE A 347 -10.69 -19.08 10.10
N GLU A 348 -10.75 -18.01 9.30
CA GLU A 348 -11.99 -17.58 8.64
C GLU A 348 -12.60 -18.69 7.78
N PHE A 349 -11.75 -19.46 7.11
CA PHE A 349 -12.19 -20.54 6.21
C PHE A 349 -12.25 -21.89 6.92
N ASP A 350 -11.23 -22.21 7.71
CA ASP A 350 -11.07 -23.56 8.27
C ASP A 350 -11.92 -23.76 9.54
N LYS A 351 -12.11 -22.70 10.33
CA LYS A 351 -12.83 -22.75 11.62
C LYS A 351 -13.56 -21.41 11.92
N PRO A 352 -14.67 -21.10 11.22
CA PRO A 352 -15.40 -19.85 11.37
C PRO A 352 -15.77 -19.48 12.82
N ASP A 353 -16.18 -20.46 13.64
CA ASP A 353 -16.51 -20.25 15.05
C ASP A 353 -15.33 -19.73 15.91
N ILE A 354 -14.09 -20.00 15.48
CA ILE A 354 -12.88 -19.49 16.10
C ILE A 354 -12.55 -18.10 15.56
N TRP A 355 -12.76 -17.86 14.27
CA TRP A 355 -12.58 -16.55 13.64
C TRP A 355 -13.49 -15.47 14.24
N GLU A 356 -14.71 -15.84 14.66
CA GLU A 356 -15.60 -14.95 15.40
C GLU A 356 -14.99 -14.44 16.72
N GLN A 357 -13.97 -15.14 17.25
CA GLN A 357 -13.27 -14.79 18.48
C GLN A 357 -11.92 -14.09 18.23
N ARG A 358 -11.66 -13.60 17.01
CA ARG A 358 -10.37 -12.99 16.63
C ARG A 358 -9.95 -11.78 17.47
N ASP A 359 -10.90 -11.09 18.10
CA ASP A 359 -10.62 -10.02 19.06
C ASP A 359 -9.86 -10.51 20.30
N LYS A 360 -9.81 -11.83 20.53
CA LYS A 360 -9.05 -12.48 21.61
C LYS A 360 -7.69 -13.05 21.16
N PHE A 361 -7.35 -12.97 19.88
CA PHE A 361 -6.08 -13.53 19.39
C PHE A 361 -4.89 -12.74 19.96
N PRO A 362 -3.76 -13.38 20.32
CA PRO A 362 -2.68 -12.68 21.02
C PRO A 362 -1.99 -11.61 20.15
N VAL A 363 -2.01 -11.74 18.82
CA VAL A 363 -1.43 -10.75 17.91
C VAL A 363 -2.54 -10.08 17.11
N ARG A 364 -2.75 -8.78 17.33
CA ARG A 364 -3.79 -7.95 16.71
C ARG A 364 -3.27 -6.60 16.22
N ILE A 365 -1.96 -6.36 16.29
CA ILE A 365 -1.33 -5.08 15.96
C ILE A 365 -1.71 -4.53 14.59
N ILE A 366 -1.97 -5.40 13.62
CA ILE A 366 -2.53 -5.09 12.31
C ILE A 366 -3.63 -6.11 12.02
N ASP A 367 -4.71 -5.65 11.38
CA ASP A 367 -5.82 -6.50 10.97
C ASP A 367 -5.38 -7.56 9.92
N PRO A 368 -5.73 -8.85 10.09
CA PRO A 368 -5.33 -9.90 9.15
C PRO A 368 -5.78 -9.67 7.70
N ALA A 369 -6.98 -9.12 7.46
CA ALA A 369 -7.43 -8.83 6.10
C ALA A 369 -6.63 -7.67 5.48
N ALA A 370 -6.20 -6.70 6.29
CA ALA A 370 -5.29 -5.67 5.83
C ALA A 370 -3.90 -6.23 5.49
N THR A 371 -3.44 -7.25 6.22
CA THR A 371 -2.17 -7.93 5.92
C THR A 371 -2.21 -8.74 4.62
N GLU A 372 -3.34 -9.38 4.30
CA GLU A 372 -3.53 -10.07 3.02
C GLU A 372 -3.34 -9.12 1.83
N LEU A 373 -3.92 -7.93 1.92
CA LEU A 373 -3.80 -6.90 0.87
C LEU A 373 -2.43 -6.22 0.82
N LEU A 374 -1.58 -6.41 1.83
CA LEU A 374 -0.22 -5.86 1.92
C LEU A 374 0.85 -6.88 1.54
N ASP A 375 0.61 -8.17 1.73
CA ASP A 375 1.57 -9.25 1.53
C ASP A 375 2.18 -9.21 0.12
N LEU A 376 1.34 -9.25 -0.92
CA LEU A 376 1.81 -9.21 -2.30
C LEU A 376 2.57 -7.91 -2.65
N PRO A 377 2.06 -6.69 -2.34
CA PRO A 377 2.83 -5.46 -2.53
C PRO A 377 4.21 -5.41 -1.84
N LEU A 378 4.34 -6.02 -0.65
CA LEU A 378 5.57 -6.07 0.13
C LEU A 378 6.61 -7.03 -0.47
N GLU A 379 6.15 -8.21 -0.92
CA GLU A 379 7.01 -9.26 -1.46
C GLU A 379 7.52 -8.98 -2.89
N MET A 380 6.80 -8.17 -3.65
CA MET A 380 7.18 -7.86 -5.04
C MET A 380 8.24 -6.76 -5.13
N GLU A 381 9.25 -6.99 -5.97
CA GLU A 381 10.19 -5.95 -6.39
C GLU A 381 9.46 -4.75 -7.02
N ARG A 382 10.02 -3.54 -6.87
CA ARG A 382 9.36 -2.28 -7.26
C ARG A 382 8.80 -2.29 -8.68
N GLY A 383 9.54 -2.81 -9.66
CA GLY A 383 9.13 -2.85 -11.07
C GLY A 383 8.20 -4.02 -11.45
N LYS A 384 7.95 -4.95 -10.53
CA LYS A 384 7.14 -6.16 -10.76
C LYS A 384 5.76 -6.08 -10.10
N ARG A 385 5.49 -5.04 -9.31
CA ARG A 385 4.22 -4.87 -8.58
C ARG A 385 3.05 -4.75 -9.53
N SER A 386 1.95 -5.43 -9.18
CA SER A 386 0.69 -5.31 -9.91
C SER A 386 0.03 -3.96 -9.60
N PRO A 387 -0.18 -3.08 -10.59
CA PRO A 387 -0.93 -1.83 -10.39
C PRO A 387 -2.31 -2.09 -9.80
N PHE A 388 -2.93 -3.21 -10.19
CA PHE A 388 -4.21 -3.65 -9.68
C PHE A 388 -4.17 -3.92 -8.17
N SER A 389 -3.18 -4.65 -7.64
CA SER A 389 -3.14 -4.96 -6.20
C SER A 389 -2.90 -3.71 -5.36
N LEU A 390 -2.04 -2.79 -5.83
CA LEU A 390 -1.80 -1.50 -5.17
C LEU A 390 -3.09 -0.67 -5.10
N TRP A 391 -3.84 -0.63 -6.21
CA TRP A 391 -5.08 0.14 -6.25
C TRP A 391 -6.15 -0.46 -5.36
N THR A 392 -6.33 -1.79 -5.39
CA THR A 392 -7.26 -2.51 -4.53
C THR A 392 -6.92 -2.29 -3.05
N SER A 393 -5.64 -2.34 -2.68
CA SER A 393 -5.18 -2.04 -1.31
C SER A 393 -5.42 -0.57 -0.91
N MET A 394 -5.42 0.37 -1.85
CA MET A 394 -5.79 1.76 -1.56
C MET A 394 -7.28 1.92 -1.23
N TYR A 395 -8.15 1.13 -1.85
CA TYR A 395 -9.59 1.19 -1.60
C TYR A 395 -10.01 0.75 -0.19
N THR A 396 -9.12 0.13 0.60
CA THR A 396 -9.41 -0.19 2.00
C THR A 396 -8.92 0.89 2.97
N ARG A 397 -8.41 2.01 2.44
CA ARG A 397 -7.73 3.06 3.21
C ARG A 397 -8.44 4.39 3.12
N THR A 398 -8.08 5.30 4.02
CA THR A 398 -8.66 6.64 4.12
C THR A 398 -7.63 7.72 4.39
N SER A 399 -8.03 8.96 4.15
CA SER A 399 -7.26 10.15 4.49
C SER A 399 -8.20 11.26 4.95
N SER A 400 -7.67 12.20 5.73
CA SER A 400 -8.39 13.42 6.12
C SER A 400 -8.72 14.30 4.91
N ARG A 401 -7.89 14.26 3.86
CA ARG A 401 -8.13 14.94 2.59
C ARG A 401 -8.40 13.92 1.49
N PRO A 402 -9.56 13.98 0.80
CA PRO A 402 -9.90 13.04 -0.26
C PRO A 402 -8.83 12.90 -1.35
N VAL A 403 -8.18 14.00 -1.73
CA VAL A 403 -7.16 14.03 -2.79
C VAL A 403 -5.88 13.27 -2.40
N ASP A 404 -5.55 13.22 -1.12
CA ASP A 404 -4.32 12.57 -0.64
C ASP A 404 -4.34 11.05 -0.86
N MET A 405 -5.53 10.44 -0.97
CA MET A 405 -5.66 9.03 -1.34
C MET A 405 -5.18 8.74 -2.77
N ILE A 406 -5.21 9.74 -3.64
CA ILE A 406 -4.72 9.65 -5.00
C ILE A 406 -3.24 10.02 -5.05
N PHE A 407 -2.84 11.03 -4.29
CA PHE A 407 -1.44 11.43 -4.20
C PHE A 407 -0.54 10.32 -3.63
N SER A 408 -1.03 9.51 -2.69
CA SER A 408 -0.27 8.38 -2.15
C SER A 408 -0.04 7.24 -3.15
N LEU A 409 -0.74 7.24 -4.31
CA LEU A 409 -0.58 6.23 -5.34
C LEU A 409 0.40 6.61 -6.45
N MET A 410 0.75 7.88 -6.63
CA MET A 410 1.42 8.43 -7.83
C MET A 410 2.61 7.59 -8.36
N ASP A 411 3.85 7.87 -7.93
CA ASP A 411 5.02 7.10 -8.36
C ASP A 411 4.95 5.62 -7.93
N LEU A 412 4.08 5.30 -6.96
CA LEU A 412 3.88 3.96 -6.41
C LEU A 412 3.27 3.00 -7.43
N ILE A 413 2.22 3.43 -8.14
CA ILE A 413 1.46 2.61 -9.10
C ILE A 413 1.99 2.73 -10.53
N GLY A 414 2.73 3.79 -10.83
CA GLY A 414 3.45 3.98 -12.09
C GLY A 414 4.72 4.80 -11.87
N PRO A 415 5.92 4.19 -11.94
CA PRO A 415 7.17 4.90 -11.75
C PRO A 415 7.28 6.11 -12.70
N GLY A 416 7.50 7.30 -12.15
CA GLY A 416 7.58 8.55 -12.90
C GLY A 416 6.26 9.30 -13.04
N ILE A 417 5.13 8.72 -12.62
CA ILE A 417 3.87 9.44 -12.54
C ILE A 417 3.91 10.36 -11.33
N ASN A 418 3.87 11.67 -11.57
CA ASN A 418 3.90 12.68 -10.52
C ASN A 418 2.96 13.83 -10.91
N LEU A 419 1.82 13.93 -10.21
CA LEU A 419 0.84 14.98 -10.45
C LEU A 419 1.30 16.28 -9.76
N ASP A 420 1.12 17.42 -10.43
CA ASP A 420 1.33 18.72 -9.79
C ASP A 420 0.23 18.96 -8.76
N VAL A 421 0.53 18.62 -7.51
CA VAL A 421 -0.42 18.70 -6.39
C VAL A 421 -0.91 20.13 -6.12
N SER A 422 -0.23 21.16 -6.64
CA SER A 422 -0.68 22.54 -6.51
C SER A 422 -1.94 22.87 -7.33
N GLN A 423 -2.30 22.01 -8.28
CA GLN A 423 -3.47 22.18 -9.17
C GLN A 423 -4.78 21.58 -8.63
N PHE A 424 -4.75 21.05 -7.40
CA PHE A 424 -5.88 20.35 -6.80
C PHE A 424 -6.20 20.93 -5.41
N GLU A 425 -7.48 21.12 -5.16
CA GLU A 425 -8.00 21.42 -3.83
C GLU A 425 -8.18 20.14 -3.00
N PRO A 426 -8.28 20.22 -1.66
CA PRO A 426 -8.38 19.03 -0.80
C PRO A 426 -9.48 18.03 -1.17
N ASN A 427 -10.58 18.52 -1.75
CA ASN A 427 -11.75 17.72 -2.14
C ASN A 427 -11.74 17.31 -3.62
N ASP A 428 -10.71 17.64 -4.41
CA ASP A 428 -10.63 17.36 -5.84
C ASP A 428 -10.28 15.89 -6.17
N ARG A 429 -10.72 14.93 -5.33
CA ARG A 429 -10.41 13.50 -5.50
C ARG A 429 -10.76 12.99 -6.89
N VAL A 430 -11.95 13.31 -7.41
CA VAL A 430 -12.41 12.88 -8.74
C VAL A 430 -11.47 13.38 -9.83
N LYS A 431 -11.12 14.67 -9.80
CA LYS A 431 -10.23 15.31 -10.77
C LYS A 431 -8.83 14.67 -10.71
N ALA A 432 -8.30 14.44 -9.51
CA ALA A 432 -7.03 13.78 -9.31
C ALA A 432 -7.06 12.32 -9.82
N THR A 433 -8.12 11.57 -9.53
CA THR A 433 -8.30 10.20 -10.03
C THR A 433 -8.32 10.15 -11.55
N ILE A 434 -9.05 11.06 -12.22
CA ILE A 434 -9.07 11.14 -13.69
C ILE A 434 -7.67 11.41 -14.23
N LYS A 435 -6.94 12.38 -13.64
CA LYS A 435 -5.56 12.68 -14.06
C LYS A 435 -4.60 11.52 -13.81
N LEU A 436 -4.70 10.83 -12.68
CA LEU A 436 -3.90 9.63 -12.40
C LEU A 436 -4.18 8.52 -13.42
N ILE A 437 -5.45 8.24 -13.73
CA ILE A 437 -5.83 7.26 -14.76
C ILE A 437 -5.25 7.66 -16.12
N GLN A 438 -5.36 8.93 -16.51
CA GLN A 438 -4.81 9.43 -17.77
C GLN A 438 -3.29 9.17 -17.88
N GLU A 439 -2.53 9.49 -16.83
CA GLU A 439 -1.07 9.24 -16.82
C GLU A 439 -0.74 7.74 -16.80
N LEU A 440 -1.47 6.94 -16.02
CA LEU A 440 -1.30 5.47 -16.01
C LEU A 440 -1.54 4.85 -17.37
N MET A 441 -2.60 5.26 -18.05
CA MET A 441 -2.90 4.79 -19.41
C MET A 441 -1.79 5.15 -20.38
N ARG A 442 -1.22 6.37 -20.30
CA ARG A 442 -0.09 6.76 -21.15
C ARG A 442 1.12 5.87 -20.91
N PHE A 443 1.38 5.52 -19.65
CA PHE A 443 2.48 4.64 -19.28
C PHE A 443 2.26 3.17 -19.70
N GLN A 444 1.02 2.68 -19.62
CA GLN A 444 0.66 1.26 -19.84
C GLN A 444 0.12 0.97 -21.26
N GLY A 445 0.38 1.83 -22.24
CA GLY A 445 -0.11 1.63 -23.62
C GLY A 445 -1.63 1.66 -23.77
N GLY A 446 -2.33 2.33 -22.85
CA GLY A 446 -3.78 2.55 -22.86
C GLY A 446 -4.61 1.47 -22.18
N VAL A 447 -3.99 0.48 -21.51
CA VAL A 447 -4.69 -0.65 -20.88
C VAL A 447 -5.48 -0.22 -19.64
N ALA A 448 -6.73 -0.72 -19.51
CA ALA A 448 -7.68 -0.28 -18.50
C ALA A 448 -7.82 -1.21 -17.27
N TYR A 449 -6.73 -1.42 -16.53
CA TYR A 449 -6.75 -2.33 -15.36
C TYR A 449 -7.63 -1.87 -14.18
N TRP A 450 -7.98 -0.59 -14.09
CA TRP A 450 -8.84 -0.09 -13.01
C TRP A 450 -10.28 -0.61 -13.08
N LEU A 451 -10.71 -1.08 -14.26
CA LEU A 451 -12.07 -1.59 -14.48
C LEU A 451 -12.41 -2.79 -13.58
N TYR A 452 -11.38 -3.52 -13.15
CA TYR A 452 -11.51 -4.76 -12.39
C TYR A 452 -11.34 -4.55 -10.89
N ILE A 453 -11.16 -3.31 -10.41
CA ILE A 453 -11.13 -3.02 -8.98
C ILE A 453 -12.54 -3.23 -8.43
N ALA A 454 -12.69 -4.24 -7.59
CA ALA A 454 -13.92 -4.60 -6.89
C ALA A 454 -15.23 -4.43 -7.71
N PRO A 455 -15.36 -5.01 -8.91
CA PRO A 455 -16.53 -4.84 -9.80
C PRO A 455 -17.85 -5.34 -9.21
N TRP A 456 -17.81 -6.12 -8.13
CA TRP A 456 -18.98 -6.54 -7.36
C TRP A 456 -19.53 -5.43 -6.45
N ILE A 457 -18.71 -4.43 -6.10
CA ILE A 457 -19.15 -3.23 -5.40
C ILE A 457 -19.93 -2.35 -6.39
N LYS A 458 -20.94 -1.65 -5.88
CA LYS A 458 -21.72 -0.72 -6.69
C LYS A 458 -20.81 0.28 -7.43
N PRO A 459 -21.11 0.64 -8.69
CA PRO A 459 -20.40 1.69 -9.40
C PRO A 459 -20.39 3.03 -8.66
N SER A 460 -19.31 3.78 -8.77
CA SER A 460 -19.23 5.15 -8.24
C SER A 460 -20.20 6.07 -8.97
N ARG A 461 -20.85 6.95 -8.19
CA ARG A 461 -21.70 8.02 -8.73
C ARG A 461 -20.92 9.10 -9.47
N GLU A 462 -19.61 9.21 -9.24
CA GLU A 462 -18.74 10.25 -9.81
C GLU A 462 -18.01 9.74 -11.07
N ILE A 463 -17.52 8.49 -11.04
CA ILE A 463 -16.82 7.84 -12.14
C ILE A 463 -17.29 6.38 -12.21
N SER A 464 -18.33 6.09 -13.01
CA SER A 464 -19.01 4.79 -12.99
C SER A 464 -18.12 3.58 -13.31
N THR A 465 -17.00 3.76 -14.02
CA THR A 465 -16.01 2.70 -14.30
C THR A 465 -15.22 2.24 -13.08
N LEU A 466 -15.34 2.95 -11.95
CA LEU A 466 -14.75 2.61 -10.66
C LEU A 466 -15.85 2.14 -9.69
N PRO A 467 -15.52 1.30 -8.70
CA PRO A 467 -16.42 1.04 -7.59
C PRO A 467 -16.61 2.31 -6.75
N GLU A 468 -17.66 2.33 -5.94
CA GLU A 468 -17.89 3.39 -4.96
C GLU A 468 -16.62 3.66 -4.15
N MET A 469 -16.21 4.92 -4.14
CA MET A 469 -15.00 5.34 -3.44
C MET A 469 -15.24 5.32 -1.92
N PRO A 470 -14.24 4.92 -1.12
CA PRO A 470 -14.34 4.99 0.33
C PRO A 470 -14.58 6.42 0.81
N GLU A 471 -15.30 6.53 1.92
CA GLU A 471 -15.45 7.79 2.65
C GLU A 471 -14.12 8.23 3.25
N THR A 472 -13.89 9.53 3.27
CA THR A 472 -12.78 10.13 4.01
C THR A 472 -13.10 10.15 5.49
N SER A 473 -12.19 9.65 6.30
CA SER A 473 -12.29 9.66 7.74
C SER A 473 -11.02 10.22 8.37
N VAL A 474 -11.21 11.03 9.42
CA VAL A 474 -10.12 11.43 10.32
C VAL A 474 -9.86 10.34 11.36
N SER A 475 -10.86 9.48 11.64
CA SER A 475 -10.81 8.44 12.68
C SER A 475 -10.07 7.16 12.26
N GLY A 476 -9.35 7.19 11.14
CA GLY A 476 -8.52 6.09 10.68
C GLY A 476 -9.24 5.11 9.75
N ARG A 477 -10.47 4.67 10.02
CA ARG A 477 -11.13 3.61 9.21
C ARG A 477 -11.85 4.09 7.96
N ALA A 478 -11.72 3.33 6.87
CA ALA A 478 -12.40 3.56 5.61
C ALA A 478 -13.73 2.81 5.52
N TYR A 479 -14.77 3.47 5.00
CA TYR A 479 -16.10 2.89 4.85
C TYR A 479 -16.64 3.09 3.43
N ILE A 480 -17.46 2.16 2.96
CA ILE A 480 -18.15 2.23 1.67
C ILE A 480 -19.67 2.18 1.92
N GLN A 481 -20.41 3.07 1.28
CA GLN A 481 -21.86 3.02 1.31
C GLN A 481 -22.36 1.93 0.35
N THR A 482 -23.08 0.93 0.84
CA THR A 482 -23.72 -0.11 0.02
C THR A 482 -25.24 0.05 0.01
N GLY A 483 -25.93 -0.72 -0.83
CA GLY A 483 -27.40 -0.80 -0.80
C GLY A 483 -27.96 -1.35 0.52
N LYS A 484 -27.14 -2.08 1.30
CA LYS A 484 -27.49 -2.63 2.62
C LYS A 484 -27.08 -1.71 3.78
N GLY A 485 -26.46 -0.56 3.49
CA GLY A 485 -25.94 0.37 4.49
C GLY A 485 -24.43 0.57 4.41
N LYS A 486 -23.89 1.28 5.40
CA LYS A 486 -22.46 1.59 5.52
C LYS A 486 -21.69 0.38 6.04
N VAL A 487 -20.64 -0.04 5.34
CA VAL A 487 -19.77 -1.17 5.71
C VAL A 487 -18.31 -0.74 5.68
N LEU A 488 -17.43 -1.49 6.37
CA LEU A 488 -15.99 -1.25 6.27
C LEU A 488 -15.52 -1.51 4.83
N ALA A 489 -14.64 -0.65 4.34
CA ALA A 489 -14.12 -0.78 2.99
C ALA A 489 -13.30 -2.07 2.84
N LEU A 490 -12.56 -2.46 3.88
CA LEU A 490 -11.82 -3.72 3.94
C LEU A 490 -12.74 -4.92 3.70
N ASP A 491 -13.81 -5.05 4.48
CA ASP A 491 -14.80 -6.13 4.33
C ASP A 491 -15.43 -6.14 2.93
N ALA A 492 -15.78 -4.97 2.38
CA ALA A 492 -16.40 -4.87 1.06
C ALA A 492 -15.46 -5.29 -0.08
N ILE A 493 -14.17 -4.95 0.03
CA ILE A 493 -13.13 -5.29 -0.93
C ILE A 493 -12.71 -6.76 -0.80
N SER A 494 -12.82 -7.37 0.38
CA SER A 494 -12.50 -8.80 0.56
C SER A 494 -13.71 -9.73 0.37
N ALA A 495 -14.92 -9.19 0.19
CA ALA A 495 -16.18 -9.97 0.18
C ALA A 495 -16.35 -10.97 -0.99
N ASP A 496 -15.68 -10.76 -2.14
CA ASP A 496 -15.89 -11.59 -3.34
C ASP A 496 -14.57 -12.24 -3.79
N SER A 497 -14.33 -13.44 -3.25
CA SER A 497 -13.12 -14.22 -3.52
C SER A 497 -13.06 -14.78 -4.94
N GLU A 498 -14.17 -14.83 -5.69
CA GLU A 498 -14.22 -15.34 -7.07
C GLU A 498 -13.43 -14.43 -8.02
N TRP A 499 -13.43 -13.13 -7.76
CA TRP A 499 -12.61 -12.18 -8.51
C TRP A 499 -11.13 -12.20 -8.11
N ASN A 500 -10.82 -12.65 -6.89
CA ASN A 500 -9.46 -12.73 -6.37
C ASN A 500 -8.73 -14.02 -6.79
N THR A 501 -9.45 -15.07 -7.24
CA THR A 501 -8.90 -16.43 -7.39
C THR A 501 -8.32 -16.80 -8.77
N TRP A 502 -8.51 -16.01 -9.82
CA TRP A 502 -8.25 -16.50 -11.20
C TRP A 502 -7.40 -15.59 -12.08
N GLY A 503 -6.70 -14.63 -11.47
CA GLY A 503 -5.93 -13.62 -12.20
C GLY A 503 -6.82 -12.63 -12.97
N MET A 504 -6.18 -11.59 -13.50
CA MET A 504 -6.88 -10.50 -14.17
C MET A 504 -7.45 -10.94 -15.52
N PRO A 505 -8.65 -10.49 -15.91
CA PRO A 505 -9.17 -10.68 -17.26
C PRO A 505 -8.17 -10.19 -18.30
N SER A 506 -7.91 -11.02 -19.31
CA SER A 506 -6.92 -10.76 -20.37
C SER A 506 -7.51 -11.09 -21.75
N PRO A 507 -7.24 -10.30 -22.79
CA PRO A 507 -6.68 -8.95 -22.70
C PRO A 507 -7.68 -7.99 -22.05
N ALA A 508 -7.18 -7.03 -21.28
CA ALA A 508 -8.00 -5.91 -20.80
C ALA A 508 -8.25 -4.89 -21.94
N PRO A 509 -9.36 -4.14 -21.91
CA PRO A 509 -9.63 -3.10 -22.90
C PRO A 509 -8.50 -2.07 -22.97
N VAL A 510 -8.24 -1.60 -24.19
CA VAL A 510 -7.26 -0.55 -24.48
C VAL A 510 -7.99 0.67 -25.04
N GLY A 511 -7.65 1.86 -24.56
CA GLY A 511 -8.30 3.09 -25.01
C GLY A 511 -7.67 4.35 -24.44
N LYS A 512 -8.50 5.37 -24.18
CA LYS A 512 -8.09 6.65 -23.57
C LYS A 512 -9.15 7.18 -22.60
N MET A 513 -8.72 7.91 -21.57
CA MET A 513 -9.62 8.58 -20.62
C MET A 513 -9.75 10.07 -20.98
N THR A 514 -10.99 10.54 -21.16
CA THR A 514 -11.29 11.97 -21.36
C THR A 514 -11.15 12.77 -20.07
N ASP A 515 -11.05 14.09 -20.18
CA ASP A 515 -11.00 14.99 -19.01
C ASP A 515 -12.28 14.97 -18.17
N SER A 516 -13.40 14.50 -18.73
CA SER A 516 -14.66 14.32 -18.02
C SER A 516 -14.83 12.93 -17.41
N GLY A 517 -13.79 12.08 -17.45
CA GLY A 517 -13.80 10.77 -16.82
C GLY A 517 -14.54 9.69 -17.60
N TYR A 518 -14.67 9.84 -18.92
CA TYR A 518 -15.14 8.77 -19.82
C TYR A 518 -13.96 8.03 -20.44
N PHE A 519 -13.95 6.70 -20.29
CA PHE A 519 -13.06 5.78 -20.96
C PHE A 519 -13.60 5.45 -22.36
N VAL A 520 -12.81 5.80 -23.38
CA VAL A 520 -13.13 5.65 -24.80
C VAL A 520 -12.36 4.47 -25.36
N PHE A 521 -13.08 3.47 -25.85
CA PHE A 521 -12.50 2.24 -26.39
C PHE A 521 -13.42 1.55 -27.40
N PHE A 522 -12.83 0.74 -28.28
CA PHE A 522 -13.56 -0.14 -29.20
C PHE A 522 -13.68 -1.53 -28.60
N ALA A 523 -14.89 -2.11 -28.63
CA ALA A 523 -15.10 -3.45 -28.11
C ALA A 523 -16.26 -4.18 -28.81
N LYS A 524 -16.27 -5.51 -28.64
CA LYS A 524 -17.36 -6.40 -29.00
C LYS A 524 -18.46 -6.28 -27.95
N ALA A 525 -19.70 -6.06 -28.36
CA ALA A 525 -20.83 -5.88 -27.45
C ALA A 525 -22.14 -6.36 -28.07
N VAL A 526 -23.11 -6.67 -27.23
CA VAL A 526 -24.47 -7.06 -27.64
C VAL A 526 -25.50 -6.20 -26.90
N LEU A 527 -26.62 -5.90 -27.56
CA LEU A 527 -27.72 -5.16 -26.96
C LEU A 527 -28.49 -6.06 -25.99
N VAL A 528 -28.79 -5.56 -24.79
CA VAL A 528 -29.56 -6.28 -23.78
C VAL A 528 -31.04 -6.00 -24.01
N GLN A 529 -31.85 -7.05 -24.10
CA GLN A 529 -33.30 -6.90 -24.34
C GLN A 529 -33.97 -6.28 -23.10
N ALA A 530 -34.75 -5.21 -23.30
CA ALA A 530 -35.49 -4.55 -22.23
C ALA A 530 -36.61 -5.46 -21.68
N GLN A 531 -36.78 -5.47 -20.37
CA GLN A 531 -37.90 -6.14 -19.72
C GLN A 531 -39.18 -5.30 -19.94
N GLU A 532 -40.18 -5.84 -20.64
CA GLU A 532 -41.48 -5.17 -20.79
C GLU A 532 -42.14 -4.99 -19.41
N HIS A 533 -42.10 -3.79 -18.86
CA HIS A 533 -42.85 -3.45 -17.65
C HIS A 533 -44.33 -3.27 -18.04
N SER A 534 -45.17 -4.23 -17.65
CA SER A 534 -46.61 -4.24 -17.88
C SER A 534 -47.34 -3.24 -16.97
N GLY A 535 -47.32 -1.95 -17.34
CA GLY A 535 -48.07 -0.90 -16.62
C GLY A 535 -48.39 0.31 -17.51
N GLY A 536 -49.64 0.42 -17.96
CA GLY A 536 -50.09 1.40 -18.96
C GLY A 536 -49.90 2.88 -18.62
N ALA A 537 -49.82 3.25 -17.34
CA ALA A 537 -49.64 4.65 -16.90
C ALA A 537 -48.16 5.12 -16.89
N ALA A 538 -47.20 4.20 -16.83
CA ALA A 538 -45.77 4.53 -16.93
C ALA A 538 -45.35 4.88 -18.38
N ARG A 539 -46.07 4.30 -19.35
CA ARG A 539 -45.77 4.35 -20.79
C ARG A 539 -45.85 5.76 -21.39
N GLU A 540 -46.73 6.64 -20.87
CA GLU A 540 -46.87 8.02 -21.35
C GLU A 540 -45.79 8.96 -20.80
N ARG A 541 -45.32 8.77 -19.56
CA ARG A 541 -44.16 9.52 -19.02
C ARG A 541 -42.85 9.08 -19.66
N GLU A 542 -42.69 7.78 -19.91
CA GLU A 542 -41.52 7.19 -20.52
C GLU A 542 -41.35 7.62 -22.00
N ASN A 543 -42.46 7.79 -22.72
CA ASN A 543 -42.43 8.22 -24.13
C ASN A 543 -42.02 9.69 -24.34
N MET A 544 -42.20 10.58 -23.35
CA MET A 544 -41.67 11.96 -23.43
C MET A 544 -40.16 12.05 -23.12
N MET A 545 -39.59 11.10 -22.36
CA MET A 545 -38.14 11.02 -22.08
C MET A 545 -37.34 10.28 -23.17
N LYS A 546 -37.99 9.36 -23.91
CA LYS A 546 -37.40 8.56 -25.01
C LYS A 546 -36.86 9.35 -26.21
N ALA A 547 -37.17 10.64 -26.35
CA ALA A 547 -36.71 11.44 -27.49
C ALA A 547 -35.19 11.74 -27.44
N TYR A 548 -34.55 11.62 -26.27
CA TYR A 548 -33.11 11.88 -26.09
C TYR A 548 -32.34 10.77 -25.36
N ASP A 549 -33.04 9.93 -24.58
CA ASP A 549 -32.46 8.83 -23.82
C ASP A 549 -33.25 7.55 -24.09
N ASN A 550 -32.73 6.69 -24.98
CA ASN A 550 -33.36 5.42 -25.32
C ASN A 550 -33.04 4.32 -24.29
N HIS A 551 -32.40 4.65 -23.15
CA HIS A 551 -31.99 3.71 -22.08
C HIS A 551 -31.37 2.42 -22.62
N GLU A 552 -30.55 2.58 -23.65
CA GLU A 552 -29.96 1.48 -24.41
C GLU A 552 -28.90 0.79 -23.56
N THR A 553 -29.16 -0.45 -23.15
CA THR A 553 -28.24 -1.24 -22.34
C THR A 553 -27.41 -2.18 -23.20
N TRP A 554 -26.09 -2.21 -22.99
CA TRP A 554 -25.15 -3.07 -23.68
C TRP A 554 -24.37 -3.95 -22.72
N ALA A 555 -24.15 -5.20 -23.10
CA ALA A 555 -23.17 -6.07 -22.47
C ALA A 555 -21.92 -6.12 -23.36
N ILE A 556 -20.80 -5.58 -22.85
CA ILE A 556 -19.54 -5.37 -23.56
C ILE A 556 -18.52 -6.42 -23.09
N VAL A 557 -17.84 -7.09 -24.01
CA VAL A 557 -16.73 -7.99 -23.68
C VAL A 557 -15.52 -7.16 -23.25
N VAL A 558 -15.07 -7.38 -22.02
CA VAL A 558 -13.91 -6.71 -21.39
C VAL A 558 -12.88 -7.71 -20.90
N GLY A 559 -12.95 -8.97 -21.31
CA GLY A 559 -11.96 -9.98 -20.99
C GLY A 559 -12.33 -11.32 -21.60
N ARG A 560 -11.33 -12.13 -21.96
CA ARG A 560 -11.52 -13.44 -22.57
C ARG A 560 -10.39 -14.40 -22.17
N ILE A 561 -10.60 -15.14 -21.09
CA ILE A 561 -9.60 -16.06 -20.55
C ILE A 561 -9.80 -17.45 -21.16
N ARG A 562 -8.70 -18.10 -21.53
CA ARG A 562 -8.68 -19.54 -21.86
C ARG A 562 -8.61 -20.34 -20.56
N ASN A 563 -9.61 -21.18 -20.29
CA ASN A 563 -9.63 -22.04 -19.10
C ASN A 563 -9.42 -23.53 -19.48
N TRP A 564 -8.44 -24.16 -18.83
CA TRP A 564 -8.09 -25.58 -19.00
C TRP A 564 -8.67 -26.49 -17.90
N ASN A 565 -9.13 -25.89 -16.81
CA ASN A 565 -9.62 -26.56 -15.61
C ASN A 565 -11.15 -26.65 -15.58
N ARG A 566 -11.86 -26.12 -16.58
CA ARG A 566 -13.30 -26.35 -16.71
C ARG A 566 -13.56 -27.54 -17.60
N ASP A 567 -14.40 -28.44 -17.11
CA ASP A 567 -14.95 -29.51 -17.94
C ASP A 567 -15.84 -28.91 -19.03
N PRO A 568 -15.57 -29.17 -20.33
CA PRO A 568 -16.34 -28.59 -21.41
C PRO A 568 -17.83 -28.97 -21.39
N ASN A 569 -18.21 -30.13 -20.84
CA ASN A 569 -19.59 -30.60 -20.93
C ASN A 569 -20.47 -30.11 -19.76
N THR A 570 -19.89 -29.98 -18.58
CA THR A 570 -20.59 -29.67 -17.32
C THR A 570 -20.37 -28.24 -16.84
N TRP A 571 -19.39 -27.52 -17.42
CA TRP A 571 -18.95 -26.17 -17.01
C TRP A 571 -18.43 -26.08 -15.57
N LYS A 572 -18.20 -27.22 -14.92
CA LYS A 572 -17.67 -27.29 -13.57
C LYS A 572 -16.15 -27.16 -13.59
N ILE A 573 -15.61 -26.54 -12.55
CA ILE A 573 -14.16 -26.50 -12.31
C ILE A 573 -13.74 -27.87 -11.78
N GLU A 574 -12.82 -28.52 -12.49
CA GLU A 574 -12.17 -29.75 -12.07
C GLU A 574 -10.82 -29.41 -11.42
N PRO A 575 -10.61 -29.75 -10.14
CA PRO A 575 -9.32 -29.55 -9.50
C PRO A 575 -8.28 -30.45 -10.16
N ARG A 576 -7.17 -29.87 -10.62
CA ARG A 576 -6.04 -30.62 -11.20
C ARG A 576 -4.76 -30.45 -10.40
N SER A 577 -3.95 -31.51 -10.38
CA SER A 577 -2.57 -31.41 -9.90
C SER A 577 -1.65 -30.84 -10.98
N ASN A 578 -0.58 -30.14 -10.59
CA ASN A 578 0.39 -29.54 -11.54
C ASN A 578 1.20 -30.58 -12.33
N GLU A 579 1.13 -31.85 -11.93
CA GLU A 579 1.85 -32.97 -12.53
C GLU A 579 1.00 -33.68 -13.61
N GLU A 580 -0.30 -33.38 -13.67
CA GLU A 580 -1.17 -33.90 -14.72
C GLU A 580 -0.90 -33.18 -16.05
N PRO A 581 -0.71 -33.93 -17.16
CA PRO A 581 -0.57 -33.32 -18.47
C PRO A 581 -1.80 -32.47 -18.80
N THR A 582 -1.60 -31.37 -19.53
CA THR A 582 -2.70 -30.54 -20.01
C THR A 582 -3.66 -31.43 -20.80
N PRO A 583 -4.97 -31.44 -20.51
CA PRO A 583 -5.89 -32.36 -21.16
C PRO A 583 -5.86 -32.19 -22.67
N GLU A 584 -5.83 -33.32 -23.38
CA GLU A 584 -6.09 -33.36 -24.81
C GLU A 584 -7.58 -33.06 -25.04
N GLY A 585 -7.91 -31.80 -25.36
CA GLY A 585 -9.27 -31.33 -25.56
C GLY A 585 -9.34 -29.88 -26.04
N VAL A 586 -10.49 -29.49 -26.61
CA VAL A 586 -10.72 -28.11 -27.05
C VAL A 586 -10.82 -27.22 -25.81
N PRO A 587 -9.93 -26.22 -25.62
CA PRO A 587 -10.02 -25.35 -24.46
C PRO A 587 -11.31 -24.53 -24.51
N VAL A 588 -11.92 -24.29 -23.35
CA VAL A 588 -13.07 -23.40 -23.24
C VAL A 588 -12.62 -21.97 -22.92
N TYR A 589 -13.46 -21.00 -23.29
CA TYR A 589 -13.20 -19.60 -23.05
C TYR A 589 -14.25 -19.00 -22.12
N GLU A 590 -13.76 -18.25 -21.15
CA GLU A 590 -14.56 -17.48 -20.21
C GLU A 590 -14.52 -16.02 -20.61
N LEU A 591 -15.70 -15.42 -20.76
CA LEU A 591 -15.84 -14.00 -20.99
C LEU A 591 -16.01 -13.27 -19.66
N THR A 592 -15.38 -12.10 -19.58
CA THR A 592 -15.74 -11.05 -18.62
C THR A 592 -16.50 -9.99 -19.38
N MET A 593 -17.69 -9.63 -18.90
CA MET A 593 -18.56 -8.69 -19.59
C MET A 593 -18.99 -7.56 -18.66
N MET A 594 -18.92 -6.33 -19.18
CA MET A 594 -19.34 -5.11 -18.52
C MET A 594 -20.70 -4.68 -19.05
N LEU A 595 -21.65 -4.47 -18.14
CA LEU A 595 -22.97 -3.96 -18.45
C LEU A 595 -22.99 -2.44 -18.35
N VAL A 596 -23.41 -1.76 -19.41
CA VAL A 596 -23.46 -0.30 -19.48
C VAL A 596 -24.82 0.19 -19.96
N GLU A 597 -25.29 1.29 -19.37
CA GLU A 597 -26.54 1.94 -19.74
C GLU A 597 -26.27 3.29 -20.36
N LYS A 598 -26.91 3.55 -21.49
CA LYS A 598 -26.86 4.86 -22.13
C LYS A 598 -27.64 5.87 -21.30
N HIS A 599 -27.07 7.05 -21.14
CA HIS A 599 -27.68 8.16 -20.42
C HIS A 599 -27.57 9.50 -21.16
N ARG A 600 -26.82 9.53 -22.26
CA ARG A 600 -26.74 10.65 -23.21
C ARG A 600 -26.26 10.12 -24.56
N PHE A 601 -26.37 10.94 -25.60
CA PHE A 601 -25.81 10.63 -26.92
C PHE A 601 -24.35 10.16 -26.83
N GLY A 602 -24.11 8.88 -27.15
CA GLY A 602 -22.79 8.26 -27.17
C GLY A 602 -22.13 8.05 -25.81
N LEU A 603 -22.78 8.40 -24.69
CA LEU A 603 -22.24 8.28 -23.34
C LEU A 603 -23.00 7.23 -22.53
N TYR A 604 -22.21 6.41 -21.85
CA TYR A 604 -22.69 5.28 -21.09
C TYR A 604 -22.10 5.33 -19.68
N HIS A 605 -22.84 4.83 -18.69
CA HIS A 605 -22.29 4.56 -17.37
C HIS A 605 -22.32 3.05 -17.11
N ARG A 606 -21.31 2.56 -16.39
CA ARG A 606 -21.28 1.15 -15.95
C ARG A 606 -22.34 0.94 -14.89
N VAL A 607 -23.13 -0.12 -15.04
CA VAL A 607 -24.12 -0.58 -14.04
C VAL A 607 -23.79 -1.96 -13.49
N GLY A 608 -22.95 -2.75 -14.16
CA GLY A 608 -22.61 -4.09 -13.70
C GLY A 608 -21.39 -4.65 -14.41
N MET A 609 -20.84 -5.72 -13.84
CA MET A 609 -19.79 -6.51 -14.47
C MET A 609 -19.83 -7.92 -13.92
N GLU A 610 -19.72 -8.89 -14.81
CA GLU A 610 -19.83 -10.32 -14.53
C GLU A 610 -18.69 -11.07 -15.24
N ARG A 611 -18.23 -12.17 -14.63
CA ARG A 611 -17.14 -13.02 -15.12
C ARG A 611 -17.62 -14.47 -15.27
N GLU A 612 -16.74 -15.33 -15.78
CA GLU A 612 -16.99 -16.78 -15.92
C GLU A 612 -18.18 -17.11 -16.84
N ILE A 613 -18.44 -16.23 -17.81
CA ILE A 613 -19.48 -16.44 -18.82
C ILE A 613 -18.93 -17.41 -19.86
N ASP A 614 -19.62 -18.53 -20.08
CA ASP A 614 -19.26 -19.49 -21.12
C ASP A 614 -19.42 -18.87 -22.52
N GLU A 615 -18.31 -18.65 -23.24
CA GLU A 615 -18.37 -18.06 -24.58
C GLU A 615 -19.29 -18.84 -25.53
N ARG A 616 -19.43 -20.16 -25.33
CA ARG A 616 -20.21 -21.04 -26.22
C ARG A 616 -21.71 -20.77 -26.16
N VAL A 617 -22.23 -20.30 -25.01
CA VAL A 617 -23.65 -19.92 -24.91
C VAL A 617 -23.96 -18.62 -25.66
N THR A 618 -22.93 -17.92 -26.15
CA THR A 618 -23.04 -16.62 -26.82
C THR A 618 -22.89 -16.68 -28.34
N VAL A 619 -22.85 -17.89 -28.93
CA VAL A 619 -22.53 -18.11 -30.35
C VAL A 619 -23.54 -17.44 -31.29
N ASP A 620 -24.83 -17.47 -30.93
CA ASP A 620 -25.94 -16.97 -31.76
C ASP A 620 -26.35 -15.53 -31.41
N TRP A 621 -25.57 -14.83 -30.57
CA TRP A 621 -25.87 -13.45 -30.18
C TRP A 621 -25.58 -12.46 -31.33
N ASP A 622 -26.38 -11.41 -31.46
CA ASP A 622 -26.19 -10.30 -32.42
C ASP A 622 -25.05 -9.36 -31.96
N TRP A 623 -23.82 -9.86 -32.09
CA TRP A 623 -22.62 -9.14 -31.69
C TRP A 623 -22.28 -7.98 -32.63
N LYS A 624 -21.91 -6.83 -32.04
CA LYS A 624 -21.46 -5.64 -32.76
C LYS A 624 -20.13 -5.16 -32.22
N TYR A 625 -19.29 -4.65 -33.13
CA TYR A 625 -18.08 -3.93 -32.77
C TYR A 625 -18.31 -2.45 -32.95
N ARG A 626 -18.07 -1.67 -31.90
CA ARG A 626 -18.21 -0.21 -31.93
C ARG A 626 -17.40 0.46 -30.83
N GLU A 627 -17.28 1.78 -30.94
CA GLU A 627 -16.73 2.63 -29.90
C GLU A 627 -17.75 2.86 -28.78
N PHE A 628 -17.27 2.85 -27.54
CA PHE A 628 -18.01 3.20 -26.34
C PHE A 628 -17.29 4.29 -25.55
N ASN A 629 -18.04 5.24 -25.01
CA ASN A 629 -17.57 6.19 -24.01
C ASN A 629 -18.23 5.84 -22.67
N VAL A 630 -17.52 5.08 -21.84
CA VAL A 630 -18.06 4.56 -20.57
C VAL A 630 -17.41 5.29 -19.40
N GLY A 631 -18.19 5.85 -18.49
CA GLY A 631 -17.65 6.54 -17.31
C GLY A 631 -18.54 7.67 -16.84
N GLY A 632 -17.90 8.74 -16.36
CA GLY A 632 -18.57 9.92 -15.81
C GLY A 632 -19.55 9.60 -14.67
N PRO A 633 -20.47 10.52 -14.35
CA PRO A 633 -21.45 10.31 -13.30
C PRO A 633 -22.40 9.16 -13.62
N GLY A 634 -22.55 8.22 -12.68
CA GLY A 634 -23.40 7.05 -12.81
C GLY A 634 -24.58 7.05 -11.84
N ARG A 635 -25.54 6.13 -12.05
CA ARG A 635 -26.68 5.92 -11.15
C ARG A 635 -26.26 5.52 -9.72
N GLY A 636 -25.10 4.88 -9.58
CA GLY A 636 -24.60 4.39 -8.29
C GLY A 636 -25.32 3.13 -7.81
N GLU A 637 -25.87 2.36 -8.74
CA GLU A 637 -26.55 1.10 -8.49
C GLU A 637 -25.88 -0.01 -9.30
N ARG A 638 -25.80 -1.21 -8.70
CA ARG A 638 -25.29 -2.40 -9.37
C ARG A 638 -26.45 -3.25 -9.84
N VAL A 639 -26.39 -3.69 -11.09
CA VAL A 639 -27.33 -4.65 -11.65
C VAL A 639 -26.57 -5.90 -12.09
N ARG A 640 -27.09 -7.08 -11.74
CA ARG A 640 -26.58 -8.38 -12.20
C ARG A 640 -27.18 -8.73 -13.55
N PHE A 641 -26.46 -9.49 -14.35
CA PHE A 641 -27.00 -10.12 -15.56
C PHE A 641 -26.42 -11.51 -15.74
N GLY A 642 -27.12 -12.34 -16.50
CA GLY A 642 -26.71 -13.68 -16.89
C GLY A 642 -26.60 -13.79 -18.41
N ALA A 643 -25.83 -14.77 -18.87
CA ALA A 643 -25.73 -15.14 -20.27
C ALA A 643 -26.64 -16.33 -20.57
N PHE A 644 -27.56 -16.16 -21.52
CA PHE A 644 -28.48 -17.20 -22.00
C PHE A 644 -28.36 -17.33 -23.51
N ALA A 645 -28.82 -18.45 -24.08
CA ALA A 645 -28.74 -18.68 -25.53
C ALA A 645 -29.42 -17.56 -26.35
N GLU A 646 -30.51 -16.97 -25.85
CA GLU A 646 -31.24 -15.91 -26.56
C GLU A 646 -30.60 -14.52 -26.42
N GLY A 647 -29.60 -14.36 -25.56
CA GLY A 647 -28.96 -13.08 -25.25
C GLY A 647 -28.71 -12.86 -23.76
N PRO A 648 -28.02 -11.77 -23.39
CA PRO A 648 -27.86 -11.37 -22.00
C PRO A 648 -29.21 -10.91 -21.42
N LYS A 649 -29.49 -11.30 -20.18
CA LYS A 649 -30.71 -10.91 -19.45
C LYS A 649 -30.37 -10.50 -18.03
N TYR A 650 -31.11 -9.52 -17.50
CA TYR A 650 -31.03 -9.12 -16.10
C TYR A 650 -31.37 -10.30 -15.15
N LEU A 651 -30.73 -10.35 -13.98
CA LEU A 651 -30.98 -11.36 -12.93
C LEU A 651 -31.73 -10.80 -11.74
#